data_AF-A0A7X4YB86-F1
#
_entry.id   AF-A0A7X4YB86-F1
#
_cell.length_a   1.000
_cell.length_b   1.000
_cell.length_c   1.000
_cell.angle_alpha   90.00
_cell.angle_beta   90.00
_cell.angle_gamma   90.00
#
_symmetry.space_group_name_H-M   'P 1'
#
loop_
_entity.id
_entity.type
_entity.pdbx_description
1 polymer ?
#
loop_
_entity_poly.entity_id
_entity_poly.type
_entity_poly.pdbx_seq_one_letter_code
_entity_poly.pdbx_strand_id
1 'polypeptide(L)'
;MVRYALAIFTSAFLLFGVQPLAGRYALPWYGGTPAVWTACMLFFQAVLLAGYAYAHAVASRLRPRAQAALHLSLLVVALAALAARASWTGSPLAPGDGWRPVDDHLPVLRLMRMLAATLGLPFFVLSTTGPLLQSWFARARPERSPYVLYALSNAGSLLALLGYPFLVEPWVGRSAQAWGWAVGFVLFVLCVLACARDLLRRAPATTPPEPSTSPSTEARSEASTASARPGMGPTLTWLALSTCASVLLLATTNKLSQDVAAGPFLWVMPLAVYLVTFILAFSRESFYARTPYSVGLIASVVLVTYAHKEGPALGLGWQVLFHASALFTGAMVCHGELYRRRPAPRYLSAFYLWVSVGGVLGGVFVNLVAPAVFTTYWEHPLALAACCAVAFAGLMRRPKEETAVARTQRLFRGALLVGVAVHLPVLVLTDLDRVRFAGRNFFGVVRVLELSANDPQQHQYVLRHGAITHGWQYIRPERRNLPTAYYTKDAGLGLALAEQRRLRQAQGLPTGLRVGMLGLGVGNSATLMAAGDDVRFYEINPDIIDLAKGQGGFFSTLTDTPAHVEVVEGDARISLEKELEQGSRQFDVLALDVFSSDAIPVHLLTKEAVALYLQHLAPHGLLAMHISNQHLDLVPISLAHAGAAGLTAALVARDSDGDAVASSWMLLSPDKEFFGGATFSKTRARVRRLVLRGEPEYVWTDERSSVLQALRPRAQGPAGANPNVMDAPARAQVQPTQPVVQPASP
;
A
#
# COMPACT_ATOMS: atom_id res chain seq x y z
N MET A 1 8.24 -38.16 5.66
CA MET A 1 7.22 -37.14 5.99
C MET A 1 7.89 -35.85 6.43
N VAL A 2 8.67 -35.85 7.53
CA VAL A 2 9.38 -34.66 8.06
C VAL A 2 10.16 -33.88 6.98
N ARG A 3 10.94 -34.56 6.13
CA ARG A 3 11.71 -33.90 5.04
C ARG A 3 10.82 -33.11 4.06
N TYR A 4 9.70 -33.70 3.65
CA TYR A 4 8.73 -33.07 2.74
C TYR A 4 7.97 -31.94 3.44
N ALA A 5 7.60 -32.15 4.70
CA ALA A 5 6.98 -31.15 5.56
C ALA A 5 7.87 -29.90 5.70
N LEU A 6 9.16 -30.08 6.02
CA LEU A 6 10.12 -28.99 6.14
C LEU A 6 10.30 -28.25 4.80
N ALA A 7 10.51 -28.98 3.70
CA ALA A 7 10.67 -28.35 2.38
C ALA A 7 9.45 -27.51 1.96
N ILE A 8 8.24 -28.06 2.13
CA ILE A 8 6.98 -27.37 1.76
C ILE A 8 6.72 -26.18 2.69
N PHE A 9 6.92 -26.34 4.00
CA PHE A 9 6.77 -25.25 4.96
C PHE A 9 7.75 -24.11 4.68
N THR A 10 9.05 -24.41 4.55
CA THR A 10 10.09 -23.40 4.26
C THR A 10 9.82 -22.72 2.92
N SER A 11 9.43 -23.48 1.89
CA SER A 11 9.10 -22.90 0.59
C SER A 11 7.92 -21.94 0.66
N ALA A 12 6.83 -22.33 1.34
CA ALA A 12 5.66 -21.47 1.52
C ALA A 12 5.98 -20.22 2.35
N PHE A 13 6.74 -20.38 3.44
CA PHE A 13 7.19 -19.28 4.29
C PHE A 13 8.01 -18.25 3.49
N LEU A 14 8.99 -18.71 2.70
CA LEU A 14 9.80 -17.82 1.86
C LEU A 14 9.00 -17.17 0.73
N LEU A 15 8.10 -17.92 0.09
CA LEU A 15 7.27 -17.45 -1.01
C LEU A 15 6.36 -16.30 -0.58
N PHE A 16 5.78 -16.36 0.62
CA PHE A 16 4.92 -15.30 1.12
C PHE A 16 5.68 -14.19 1.87
N GLY A 17 6.82 -14.50 2.49
CA GLY A 17 7.64 -13.50 3.19
C GLY A 17 8.38 -12.54 2.26
N VAL A 18 8.74 -12.95 1.04
CA VAL A 18 9.46 -12.08 0.09
C VAL A 18 8.58 -11.00 -0.54
N GLN A 19 7.28 -11.24 -0.65
CA GLN A 19 6.37 -10.35 -1.35
C GLN A 19 6.28 -8.96 -0.69
N PRO A 20 6.11 -8.83 0.65
CA PRO A 20 6.13 -7.51 1.31
C PRO A 20 7.50 -6.84 1.27
N LEU A 21 8.58 -7.62 1.31
CA LEU A 21 9.94 -7.10 1.15
C LEU A 21 10.15 -6.50 -0.25
N ALA A 22 9.67 -7.17 -1.30
CA ALA A 22 9.73 -6.69 -2.67
C ALA A 22 8.99 -5.36 -2.85
N GLY A 23 7.78 -5.24 -2.28
CA GLY A 23 7.03 -3.99 -2.31
C GLY A 23 7.76 -2.86 -1.59
N ARG A 24 8.38 -3.11 -0.43
CA ARG A 24 9.21 -2.11 0.26
C ARG A 24 10.42 -1.65 -0.55
N TYR A 25 11.00 -2.51 -1.38
CA TYR A 25 12.06 -2.09 -2.32
C TYR A 25 11.53 -1.24 -3.47
N ALA A 26 10.29 -1.45 -3.90
CA ALA A 26 9.68 -0.69 -5.00
C ALA A 26 9.15 0.69 -4.56
N LEU A 27 8.59 0.80 -3.35
CA LEU A 27 7.90 2.02 -2.92
C LEU A 27 8.70 3.33 -3.07
N PRO A 28 10.00 3.41 -2.70
CA PRO A 28 10.76 4.65 -2.78
C PRO A 28 10.90 5.21 -4.20
N TRP A 29 10.73 4.36 -5.21
CA TRP A 29 10.91 4.73 -6.60
C TRP A 29 9.60 4.99 -7.33
N TYR A 30 8.53 4.34 -6.89
CA TYR A 30 7.23 4.37 -7.57
C TYR A 30 6.15 5.15 -6.79
N GLY A 31 6.52 5.87 -5.73
CA GLY A 31 5.67 6.91 -5.13
C GLY A 31 4.67 6.46 -4.06
N GLY A 32 4.93 5.38 -3.31
CA GLY A 32 4.08 5.04 -2.16
C GLY A 32 2.62 4.65 -2.48
N THR A 33 2.31 4.31 -3.74
CA THR A 33 0.91 4.20 -4.22
C THR A 33 0.33 2.78 -4.01
N PRO A 34 -1.01 2.64 -3.92
CA PRO A 34 -1.66 1.32 -3.92
C PRO A 34 -1.34 0.49 -5.17
N ALA A 35 -1.12 1.14 -6.32
CA ALA A 35 -0.88 0.49 -7.60
C ALA A 35 0.42 -0.33 -7.60
N VAL A 36 1.46 0.11 -6.88
CA VAL A 36 2.72 -0.65 -6.72
C VAL A 36 2.43 -2.03 -6.12
N TRP A 37 1.58 -2.09 -5.10
CA TRP A 37 1.25 -3.33 -4.39
C TRP A 37 0.39 -4.27 -5.22
N THR A 38 -0.66 -3.76 -5.86
CA THR A 38 -1.51 -4.59 -6.72
C THR A 38 -0.76 -5.09 -7.95
N ALA A 39 0.20 -4.32 -8.46
CA ALA A 39 1.06 -4.74 -9.54
C ALA A 39 2.01 -5.86 -9.07
N CYS A 40 2.68 -5.71 -7.91
CA CYS A 40 3.45 -6.79 -7.27
C CYS A 40 2.62 -8.07 -7.11
N MET A 41 1.37 -7.96 -6.66
CA MET A 41 0.45 -9.11 -6.55
C MET A 41 0.21 -9.79 -7.91
N LEU A 42 -0.07 -9.01 -8.96
CA LEU A 42 -0.26 -9.55 -10.31
C LEU A 42 0.99 -10.33 -10.77
N PHE A 43 2.18 -9.78 -10.53
CA PHE A 43 3.44 -10.49 -10.82
C PHE A 43 3.51 -11.84 -10.10
N PHE A 44 3.32 -11.84 -8.77
CA PHE A 44 3.42 -13.06 -7.97
C PHE A 44 2.35 -14.08 -8.33
N GLN A 45 1.13 -13.65 -8.65
CA GLN A 45 0.06 -14.52 -9.15
C GLN A 45 0.43 -15.16 -10.50
N ALA A 46 1.00 -14.38 -11.43
CA ALA A 46 1.42 -14.88 -12.74
C ALA A 46 2.58 -15.90 -12.63
N VAL A 47 3.58 -15.62 -11.80
CA VAL A 47 4.71 -16.54 -11.59
C VAL A 47 4.29 -17.78 -10.79
N LEU A 48 3.34 -17.65 -9.85
CA LEU A 48 2.73 -18.79 -9.16
C LEU A 48 1.99 -19.70 -10.14
N LEU A 49 1.18 -19.13 -11.04
CA LEU A 49 0.51 -19.87 -12.12
C LEU A 49 1.53 -20.60 -13.01
N ALA A 50 2.61 -19.93 -13.41
CA ALA A 50 3.67 -20.53 -14.21
C ALA A 50 4.33 -21.72 -13.48
N GLY A 51 4.61 -21.58 -12.18
CA GLY A 51 5.17 -22.67 -11.38
C GLY A 51 4.23 -23.86 -11.22
N TYR A 52 2.93 -23.63 -11.10
CA TYR A 52 1.91 -24.69 -11.05
C TYR A 52 1.81 -25.42 -12.39
N ALA A 53 1.82 -24.68 -13.50
CA ALA A 53 1.84 -25.25 -14.84
C ALA A 53 3.11 -26.10 -15.07
N TYR A 54 4.28 -25.59 -14.66
CA TYR A 54 5.54 -26.34 -14.68
C TYR A 54 5.44 -27.62 -13.85
N ALA A 55 5.00 -27.54 -12.59
CA ALA A 55 4.92 -28.70 -11.71
C ALA A 55 3.97 -29.76 -12.27
N HIS A 56 2.84 -29.35 -12.84
CA HIS A 56 1.91 -30.24 -13.53
C HIS A 56 2.54 -30.92 -14.75
N ALA A 57 3.21 -30.16 -15.62
CA ALA A 57 3.86 -30.68 -16.82
C ALA A 57 5.00 -31.66 -16.48
N VAL A 58 5.84 -31.33 -15.50
CA VAL A 58 6.94 -32.17 -15.04
C VAL A 58 6.43 -33.45 -14.39
N ALA A 59 5.45 -33.35 -13.50
CA ALA A 59 4.88 -34.50 -12.81
C ALA A 59 4.18 -35.47 -13.78
N SER A 60 3.47 -34.95 -14.79
CA SER A 60 2.69 -35.75 -15.73
C SER A 60 3.50 -36.36 -16.88
N ARG A 61 4.55 -35.69 -17.35
CA ARG A 61 5.27 -36.09 -18.58
C ARG A 61 6.62 -36.77 -18.32
N LEU A 62 7.28 -36.50 -17.19
CA LEU A 62 8.65 -36.96 -16.95
C LEU A 62 8.73 -38.13 -15.97
N ARG A 63 9.75 -38.98 -16.15
CA ARG A 63 10.12 -40.04 -15.20
C ARG A 63 10.70 -39.44 -13.91
N PRO A 64 10.57 -40.10 -12.73
CA PRO A 64 11.04 -39.55 -11.45
C PRO A 64 12.49 -39.04 -11.45
N ARG A 65 13.42 -39.75 -12.12
CA ARG A 65 14.82 -39.32 -12.23
C ARG A 65 14.98 -38.02 -13.03
N ALA A 66 14.26 -37.90 -14.14
CA ALA A 66 14.27 -36.70 -14.97
C ALA A 66 13.61 -35.52 -14.25
N GLN A 67 12.53 -35.75 -13.48
CA GLN A 67 11.91 -34.72 -12.64
C GLN A 67 12.91 -34.18 -11.61
N ALA A 68 13.60 -35.07 -10.89
CA ALA A 68 14.60 -34.68 -9.90
C ALA A 68 15.77 -33.93 -10.55
N ALA A 69 16.33 -34.44 -11.65
CA ALA A 69 17.44 -33.80 -12.34
C ALA A 69 17.07 -32.39 -12.85
N LEU A 70 15.95 -32.25 -13.57
CA LEU A 70 15.50 -30.97 -14.11
C LEU A 70 15.28 -29.94 -12.99
N HIS A 71 14.58 -30.33 -11.93
CA HIS A 71 14.26 -29.40 -10.85
C HIS A 71 15.49 -29.04 -10.01
N LEU A 72 16.42 -29.99 -9.77
CA LEU A 72 17.69 -29.70 -9.08
C LEU A 72 18.59 -28.78 -9.92
N SER A 73 18.68 -28.98 -11.24
CA SER A 73 19.41 -28.06 -12.12
C SER A 73 18.83 -26.65 -12.06
N LEU A 74 17.50 -26.52 -12.07
CA LEU A 74 16.83 -25.23 -11.95
C LEU A 74 17.12 -24.54 -10.61
N LEU A 75 17.17 -25.30 -9.50
CA LEU A 75 17.56 -24.79 -8.18
C LEU A 75 18.99 -24.26 -8.17
N VAL A 76 19.93 -24.95 -8.83
CA VAL A 76 21.33 -24.49 -8.96
C VAL A 76 21.40 -23.19 -9.75
N VAL A 77 20.66 -23.07 -10.86
CA VAL A 77 20.61 -21.82 -11.63
C VAL A 77 20.02 -20.69 -10.79
N ALA A 78 18.98 -20.95 -9.99
CA ALA A 78 18.40 -19.95 -9.09
C ALA A 78 19.39 -19.49 -8.01
N LEU A 79 20.16 -20.42 -7.42
CA LEU A 79 21.22 -20.07 -6.47
C LEU A 79 22.34 -19.25 -7.11
N ALA A 80 22.78 -19.64 -8.32
CA ALA A 80 23.81 -18.90 -9.05
C ALA A 80 23.33 -17.47 -9.40
N ALA A 81 22.07 -17.32 -9.80
CA ALA A 81 21.47 -16.01 -10.07
C ALA A 81 21.43 -15.13 -8.80
N LEU A 82 21.04 -15.69 -7.65
CA LEU A 82 21.05 -14.97 -6.37
C LEU A 82 22.46 -14.58 -5.93
N ALA A 83 23.45 -15.46 -6.11
CA ALA A 83 24.85 -15.19 -5.74
C ALA A 83 25.50 -14.14 -6.65
N ALA A 84 25.29 -14.24 -7.97
CA ALA A 84 25.76 -13.23 -8.93
C ALA A 84 25.17 -11.86 -8.60
N ARG A 85 23.86 -11.82 -8.31
CA ARG A 85 23.16 -10.61 -7.91
C ARG A 85 23.71 -10.01 -6.62
N ALA A 86 23.85 -10.82 -5.56
CA ALA A 86 24.44 -10.38 -4.31
C ALA A 86 25.84 -9.79 -4.50
N SER A 87 26.62 -10.34 -5.43
CA SER A 87 27.97 -9.85 -5.77
C SER A 87 27.95 -8.52 -6.53
N TRP A 88 26.98 -8.31 -7.42
CA TRP A 88 26.87 -7.09 -8.24
C TRP A 88 26.21 -5.92 -7.52
N THR A 89 25.17 -6.17 -6.73
CA THR A 89 24.35 -5.12 -6.09
C THR A 89 24.53 -5.05 -4.58
N GLY A 90 25.42 -5.85 -3.98
CA GLY A 90 25.62 -5.91 -2.53
C GLY A 90 24.47 -6.54 -1.74
N SER A 91 23.39 -6.94 -2.42
CA SER A 91 22.18 -7.51 -1.84
C SER A 91 21.60 -8.59 -2.76
N PRO A 92 21.17 -9.74 -2.22
CA PRO A 92 20.59 -10.81 -3.03
C PRO A 92 19.23 -10.43 -3.64
N LEU A 93 18.52 -9.43 -3.08
CA LEU A 93 17.15 -9.10 -3.48
C LEU A 93 16.93 -7.64 -3.87
N ALA A 94 17.69 -6.69 -3.32
CA ALA A 94 17.46 -5.25 -3.57
C ALA A 94 17.61 -4.92 -5.06
N PRO A 95 16.66 -4.22 -5.70
CA PRO A 95 16.82 -3.75 -7.07
C PRO A 95 18.01 -2.80 -7.14
N GLY A 96 18.94 -3.02 -8.08
CA GLY A 96 20.07 -2.11 -8.28
C GLY A 96 19.63 -0.78 -8.89
N ASP A 97 20.46 0.26 -8.79
CA ASP A 97 20.10 1.64 -9.15
C ASP A 97 19.63 1.84 -10.59
N GLY A 98 20.05 0.97 -11.53
CA GLY A 98 19.59 1.01 -12.92
C GLY A 98 18.09 0.76 -13.12
N TRP A 99 17.35 0.33 -12.08
CA TRP A 99 15.90 0.14 -12.13
C TRP A 99 15.09 1.36 -11.68
N ARG A 100 15.73 2.42 -11.14
CA ARG A 100 15.08 3.68 -10.79
C ARG A 100 14.31 4.22 -12.01
N PRO A 101 13.02 4.60 -11.89
CA PRO A 101 12.24 5.11 -13.01
C PRO A 101 12.81 6.45 -13.47
N VAL A 102 12.93 6.59 -14.79
CA VAL A 102 13.30 7.84 -15.47
C VAL A 102 12.30 7.99 -16.60
N ASP A 103 11.46 9.02 -16.53
CA ASP A 103 10.50 9.44 -17.57
C ASP A 103 9.73 8.28 -18.22
N ASP A 104 9.11 7.41 -17.39
CA ASP A 104 8.50 6.18 -17.89
C ASP A 104 6.98 6.27 -17.98
N HIS A 105 6.48 6.29 -19.22
CA HIS A 105 5.04 6.33 -19.51
C HIS A 105 4.29 5.04 -19.10
N LEU A 106 5.00 3.94 -18.80
CA LEU A 106 4.39 2.66 -18.38
C LEU A 106 4.97 2.12 -17.05
N PRO A 107 4.70 2.75 -15.89
CA PRO A 107 5.31 2.39 -14.61
C PRO A 107 5.06 0.93 -14.19
N VAL A 108 3.85 0.41 -14.44
CA VAL A 108 3.48 -0.98 -14.11
C VAL A 108 4.38 -1.97 -14.84
N LEU A 109 4.62 -1.78 -16.14
CA LEU A 109 5.42 -2.71 -16.93
C LEU A 109 6.89 -2.72 -16.48
N ARG A 110 7.46 -1.56 -16.14
CA ARG A 110 8.83 -1.49 -15.60
C ARG A 110 8.93 -2.17 -14.24
N LEU A 111 7.95 -1.96 -13.35
CA LEU A 111 7.88 -2.66 -12.08
C LEU A 111 7.83 -4.19 -12.28
N MET A 112 7.03 -4.68 -13.23
CA MET A 112 6.97 -6.11 -13.56
C MET A 112 8.31 -6.65 -14.09
N ARG A 113 9.00 -5.89 -14.95
CA ARG A 113 10.34 -6.25 -15.46
C ARG A 113 11.38 -6.26 -14.36
N MET A 114 11.33 -5.28 -13.44
CA MET A 114 12.19 -5.22 -12.28
C MET A 114 12.00 -6.49 -11.43
N LEU A 115 10.77 -6.80 -11.03
CA LEU A 115 10.47 -8.00 -10.24
C LEU A 115 10.86 -9.30 -10.97
N ALA A 116 10.67 -9.37 -12.29
CA ALA A 116 11.10 -10.52 -13.08
C ALA A 116 12.62 -10.72 -13.02
N ALA A 117 13.40 -9.64 -13.15
CA ALA A 117 14.85 -9.67 -13.10
C ALA A 117 15.42 -9.90 -11.68
N THR A 118 14.74 -9.43 -10.63
CA THR A 118 15.22 -9.54 -9.25
C THR A 118 14.76 -10.81 -8.55
N LEU A 119 13.49 -11.18 -8.70
CA LEU A 119 12.81 -12.22 -7.92
C LEU A 119 12.16 -13.31 -8.77
N GLY A 120 12.03 -13.11 -10.08
CA GLY A 120 11.25 -14.00 -10.96
C GLY A 120 11.70 -15.45 -10.89
N LEU A 121 12.99 -15.73 -11.10
CA LEU A 121 13.52 -17.09 -11.05
C LEU A 121 13.40 -17.74 -9.65
N PRO A 122 13.91 -17.15 -8.56
CA PRO A 122 13.84 -17.81 -7.26
C PRO A 122 12.39 -17.93 -6.74
N PHE A 123 11.52 -16.96 -7.03
CA PHE A 123 10.09 -17.08 -6.72
C PHE A 123 9.40 -18.18 -7.55
N PHE A 124 9.72 -18.29 -8.86
CA PHE A 124 9.24 -19.36 -9.72
C PHE A 124 9.60 -20.73 -9.17
N VAL A 125 10.85 -20.93 -8.74
CA VAL A 125 11.27 -22.23 -8.20
C VAL A 125 10.51 -22.57 -6.91
N LEU A 126 10.36 -21.61 -5.99
CA LEU A 126 9.58 -21.80 -4.76
C LEU A 126 8.11 -22.14 -5.06
N SER A 127 7.52 -21.55 -6.09
CA SER A 127 6.11 -21.75 -6.43
C SER A 127 5.83 -23.15 -7.01
N THR A 128 6.83 -23.82 -7.57
CA THR A 128 6.71 -25.21 -8.04
C THR A 128 6.66 -26.24 -6.90
N THR A 129 7.19 -25.90 -5.72
CA THR A 129 7.48 -26.85 -4.64
C THR A 129 6.24 -27.58 -4.14
N GLY A 130 5.17 -26.85 -3.82
CA GLY A 130 3.98 -27.43 -3.19
C GLY A 130 3.41 -28.59 -4.01
N PRO A 131 2.98 -28.35 -5.27
CA PRO A 131 2.45 -29.41 -6.13
C PRO A 131 3.47 -30.51 -6.47
N LEU A 132 4.73 -30.13 -6.75
CA LEU A 132 5.75 -31.09 -7.18
C LEU A 132 6.16 -32.04 -6.04
N LEU A 133 6.45 -31.52 -4.85
CA LEU A 133 6.86 -32.34 -3.71
C LEU A 133 5.71 -33.18 -3.16
N GLN A 134 4.46 -32.72 -3.24
CA GLN A 134 3.31 -33.56 -2.94
C GLN A 134 3.19 -34.74 -3.91
N SER A 135 3.43 -34.52 -5.21
CA SER A 135 3.50 -35.59 -6.21
C SER A 135 4.63 -36.58 -5.91
N TRP A 136 5.82 -36.08 -5.56
CA TRP A 136 6.96 -36.92 -5.19
C TRP A 136 6.69 -37.72 -3.91
N PHE A 137 6.03 -37.12 -2.92
CA PHE A 137 5.65 -37.79 -1.69
C PHE A 137 4.68 -38.94 -1.94
N ALA A 138 3.62 -38.69 -2.73
CA ALA A 138 2.63 -39.70 -3.09
C ALA A 138 3.27 -40.89 -3.83
N ARG A 139 4.26 -40.63 -4.70
CA ARG A 139 5.01 -41.69 -5.38
C ARG A 139 5.94 -42.46 -4.45
N ALA A 140 6.64 -41.77 -3.56
CA ALA A 140 7.59 -42.39 -2.64
C ALA A 140 6.89 -43.14 -1.48
N ARG A 141 5.64 -42.79 -1.17
CA ARG A 141 4.83 -43.37 -0.08
C ARG A 141 3.33 -43.39 -0.45
N PRO A 142 2.89 -44.35 -1.28
CA PRO A 142 1.49 -44.48 -1.70
C PRO A 142 0.53 -44.64 -0.51
N GLU A 143 0.98 -45.30 0.56
CA GLU A 143 0.17 -45.63 1.75
C GLU A 143 -0.25 -44.41 2.59
N ARG A 144 0.32 -43.22 2.35
CA ARG A 144 0.13 -42.04 3.22
C ARG A 144 -0.50 -40.87 2.47
N SER A 145 -1.55 -40.31 3.07
CA SER A 145 -2.20 -39.11 2.53
C SER A 145 -1.28 -37.87 2.56
N PRO A 146 -1.21 -37.09 1.47
CA PRO A 146 -0.44 -35.84 1.42
C PRO A 146 -1.14 -34.65 2.12
N TYR A 147 -2.35 -34.81 2.64
CA TYR A 147 -3.16 -33.71 3.19
C TYR A 147 -2.45 -32.89 4.29
N VAL A 148 -1.70 -33.56 5.17
CA VAL A 148 -0.93 -32.88 6.23
C VAL A 148 0.11 -31.90 5.64
N LEU A 149 0.67 -32.22 4.47
CA LEU A 149 1.64 -31.36 3.79
C LEU A 149 0.97 -30.09 3.24
N TYR A 150 -0.27 -30.18 2.78
CA TYR A 150 -1.06 -29.01 2.37
C TYR A 150 -1.35 -28.08 3.56
N ALA A 151 -1.76 -28.65 4.71
CA ALA A 151 -1.98 -27.88 5.93
C ALA A 151 -0.71 -27.15 6.41
N LEU A 152 0.44 -27.83 6.36
CA LEU A 152 1.74 -27.22 6.71
C LEU A 152 2.15 -26.10 5.74
N SER A 153 1.87 -26.25 4.44
CA SER A 153 2.09 -25.17 3.47
C SER A 153 1.32 -23.92 3.87
N ASN A 154 0.03 -24.07 4.19
CA ASN A 154 -0.83 -22.97 4.58
C ASN A 154 -0.40 -22.33 5.90
N ALA A 155 0.02 -23.13 6.87
CA ALA A 155 0.59 -22.63 8.13
C ALA A 155 1.86 -21.80 7.88
N GLY A 156 2.76 -22.26 7.00
CA GLY A 156 3.95 -21.51 6.59
C GLY A 156 3.62 -20.18 5.92
N SER A 157 2.64 -20.18 4.99
CA SER A 157 2.16 -18.96 4.33
C SER A 157 1.59 -17.94 5.32
N LEU A 158 0.70 -18.37 6.22
CA LEU A 158 0.08 -17.48 7.21
C LEU A 158 1.09 -16.96 8.23
N LEU A 159 2.03 -17.80 8.67
CA LEU A 159 3.09 -17.38 9.58
C LEU A 159 4.01 -16.34 8.94
N ALA A 160 4.36 -16.50 7.66
CA ALA A 160 5.16 -15.52 6.94
C ALA A 160 4.42 -14.20 6.75
N LEU A 161 3.16 -14.26 6.32
CA LEU A 161 2.32 -13.08 6.12
C LEU A 161 2.12 -12.31 7.43
N LEU A 162 1.56 -12.95 8.45
CA LEU A 162 1.26 -12.28 9.72
C LEU A 162 2.53 -11.94 10.50
N GLY A 163 3.57 -12.77 10.42
CA GLY A 163 4.85 -12.49 11.08
C GLY A 163 5.57 -11.28 10.50
N TYR A 164 5.41 -10.98 9.21
CA TYR A 164 6.17 -9.92 8.56
C TYR A 164 5.94 -8.52 9.17
N PRO A 165 4.71 -7.95 9.18
CA PRO A 165 4.49 -6.59 9.68
C PRO A 165 4.71 -6.48 11.20
N PHE A 166 4.45 -7.54 11.97
CA PHE A 166 4.48 -7.46 13.44
C PHE A 166 5.83 -7.87 14.07
N LEU A 167 6.60 -8.75 13.41
CA LEU A 167 7.83 -9.31 13.97
C LEU A 167 9.08 -8.99 13.15
N VAL A 168 8.96 -8.87 11.82
CA VAL A 168 10.14 -8.69 10.94
C VAL A 168 10.35 -7.21 10.62
N GLU A 169 9.33 -6.54 10.10
CA GLU A 169 9.40 -5.16 9.62
C GLU A 169 9.84 -4.14 10.70
N PRO A 170 9.34 -4.18 11.95
CA PRO A 170 9.69 -3.17 12.95
C PRO A 170 11.13 -3.30 13.46
N TRP A 171 11.72 -4.50 13.40
CA TRP A 171 12.95 -4.82 14.11
C TRP A 171 14.14 -5.09 13.18
N VAL A 172 13.90 -5.55 11.96
CA VAL A 172 14.95 -6.01 11.03
C VAL A 172 15.03 -5.07 9.81
N GLY A 173 16.22 -4.57 9.46
CA GLY A 173 16.42 -3.75 8.25
C GLY A 173 16.23 -4.54 6.95
N ARG A 174 15.78 -3.88 5.87
CA ARG A 174 15.52 -4.51 4.56
C ARG A 174 16.71 -5.32 4.02
N SER A 175 17.93 -4.83 4.22
CA SER A 175 19.16 -5.51 3.81
C SER A 175 19.37 -6.82 4.57
N ALA A 176 19.20 -6.80 5.90
CA ALA A 176 19.28 -8.01 6.72
C ALA A 176 18.15 -9.01 6.39
N GLN A 177 16.94 -8.51 6.10
CA GLN A 177 15.82 -9.35 5.63
C GLN A 177 16.16 -10.06 4.31
N ALA A 178 16.78 -9.35 3.35
CA ALA A 178 17.18 -9.93 2.07
C ALA A 178 18.20 -11.06 2.23
N TRP A 179 19.22 -10.85 3.08
CA TRP A 179 20.21 -11.88 3.39
C TRP A 179 19.62 -13.06 4.17
N GLY A 180 18.78 -12.80 5.17
CA GLY A 180 18.07 -13.85 5.92
C GLY A 180 17.18 -14.70 5.01
N TRP A 181 16.49 -14.07 4.05
CA TRP A 181 15.71 -14.78 3.04
C TRP A 181 16.58 -15.65 2.12
N ALA A 182 17.74 -15.14 1.67
CA ALA A 182 18.68 -15.91 0.85
C ALA A 182 19.24 -17.13 1.60
N VAL A 183 19.56 -17.00 2.88
CA VAL A 183 19.95 -18.14 3.75
C VAL A 183 18.82 -19.15 3.84
N GLY A 184 17.58 -18.68 4.04
CA GLY A 184 16.40 -19.54 4.01
C GLY A 184 16.24 -20.27 2.67
N PHE A 185 16.53 -19.61 1.54
CA PHE A 185 16.49 -20.20 0.22
C PHE A 185 17.52 -21.33 0.06
N VAL A 186 18.73 -21.17 0.58
CA VAL A 186 19.75 -22.24 0.63
C VAL A 186 19.24 -23.43 1.47
N LEU A 187 18.66 -23.18 2.65
CA LEU A 187 18.06 -24.23 3.48
C LEU A 187 16.94 -24.97 2.73
N PHE A 188 16.09 -24.24 2.01
CA PHE A 188 15.05 -24.81 1.15
C PHE A 188 15.65 -25.74 0.08
N VAL A 189 16.70 -25.33 -0.63
CA VAL A 189 17.39 -26.16 -1.64
C VAL A 189 17.91 -27.46 -1.02
N LEU A 190 18.52 -27.39 0.17
CA LEU A 190 18.98 -28.58 0.91
C LEU A 190 17.83 -29.53 1.27
N CYS A 191 16.68 -28.99 1.66
CA CYS A 191 15.49 -29.77 1.95
C CYS A 191 14.95 -30.47 0.67
N VAL A 192 14.92 -29.78 -0.47
CA VAL A 192 14.49 -30.38 -1.75
C VAL A 192 15.47 -31.47 -2.21
N LEU A 193 16.79 -31.27 -2.05
CA LEU A 193 17.79 -32.30 -2.28
C LEU A 193 17.52 -33.57 -1.45
N ALA A 194 17.14 -33.41 -0.17
CA ALA A 194 16.78 -34.54 0.69
C ALA A 194 15.49 -35.26 0.21
N CYS A 195 14.50 -34.51 -0.29
CA CYS A 195 13.28 -35.08 -0.89
C CYS A 195 13.57 -35.81 -2.21
N ALA A 196 14.39 -35.23 -3.09
CA ALA A 196 14.81 -35.84 -4.35
C ALA A 196 15.56 -37.16 -4.10
N ARG A 197 16.47 -37.20 -3.12
CA ARG A 197 17.14 -38.45 -2.70
C ARG A 197 16.15 -39.51 -2.19
N ASP A 198 15.12 -39.12 -1.44
CA ASP A 198 14.07 -40.06 -0.98
C ASP A 198 13.24 -40.61 -2.15
N LEU A 199 12.88 -39.76 -3.12
CA LEU A 199 12.19 -40.16 -4.34
C LEU A 199 13.04 -41.17 -5.14
N LEU A 200 14.31 -40.84 -5.41
CA LEU A 200 15.20 -41.68 -6.22
C LEU A 200 15.47 -43.05 -5.59
N ARG A 201 15.42 -43.16 -4.26
CA ARG A 201 15.63 -44.42 -3.53
C ARG A 201 14.39 -45.31 -3.48
N ARG A 202 13.19 -44.73 -3.52
CA ARG A 202 11.93 -45.44 -3.23
C ARG A 202 10.99 -45.54 -4.43
N ALA A 203 11.16 -44.72 -5.45
CA ALA A 203 10.30 -44.76 -6.63
C ALA A 203 10.68 -45.96 -7.52
N PRO A 204 9.74 -46.87 -7.83
CA PRO A 204 9.99 -47.95 -8.79
C PRO A 204 10.36 -47.37 -10.16
N ALA A 205 11.30 -48.03 -10.85
CA ALA A 205 11.91 -47.52 -12.09
C ALA A 205 10.96 -47.53 -13.30
N THR A 206 9.77 -48.13 -13.17
CA THR A 206 8.87 -48.44 -14.28
C THR A 206 7.40 -48.31 -13.87
N THR A 207 6.84 -47.10 -13.87
CA THR A 207 5.39 -46.92 -14.02
C THR A 207 5.07 -45.51 -14.56
N PRO A 208 4.49 -45.37 -15.78
CA PRO A 208 3.73 -44.20 -16.19
C PRO A 208 2.43 -44.08 -15.37
N PRO A 209 1.79 -42.90 -15.30
CA PRO A 209 0.85 -42.59 -14.21
C PRO A 209 -0.55 -43.17 -14.42
N GLU A 210 -1.11 -43.78 -13.37
CA GLU A 210 -2.55 -43.60 -13.08
C GLU A 210 -2.71 -42.25 -12.35
N PRO A 211 -3.70 -41.41 -12.73
CA PRO A 211 -3.96 -40.16 -12.06
C PRO A 211 -4.39 -40.40 -10.60
N SER A 212 -3.72 -39.70 -9.69
CA SER A 212 -3.86 -39.81 -8.24
C SER A 212 -5.31 -39.68 -7.74
N THR A 213 -5.83 -40.75 -7.15
CA THR A 213 -6.91 -40.74 -6.16
C THR A 213 -6.64 -41.75 -5.07
N SER A 214 -6.98 -41.39 -3.84
CA SER A 214 -7.36 -42.33 -2.78
C SER A 214 -8.26 -41.58 -1.79
N PRO A 215 -9.23 -42.23 -1.11
CA PRO A 215 -9.18 -43.64 -0.70
C PRO A 215 -10.41 -44.52 -1.05
N SER A 216 -10.21 -45.81 -0.73
CA SER A 216 -11.10 -46.96 -0.53
C SER A 216 -11.72 -47.72 -1.73
N THR A 217 -11.46 -49.03 -1.67
CA THR A 217 -11.68 -50.10 -2.66
C THR A 217 -13.15 -50.55 -2.80
N GLU A 218 -14.13 -49.86 -2.23
CA GLU A 218 -15.55 -50.28 -2.31
C GLU A 218 -16.38 -49.52 -3.37
N ALA A 219 -15.87 -48.43 -3.95
CA ALA A 219 -16.62 -47.60 -4.91
C ALA A 219 -16.44 -48.02 -6.39
N ARG A 220 -16.08 -49.28 -6.67
CA ARG A 220 -15.86 -49.76 -8.05
C ARG A 220 -17.15 -49.98 -8.86
N SER A 221 -18.34 -49.92 -8.25
CA SER A 221 -19.60 -50.22 -8.94
C SER A 221 -20.42 -49.00 -9.41
N GLU A 222 -20.16 -47.77 -8.94
CA GLU A 222 -20.94 -46.58 -9.32
C GLU A 222 -20.19 -45.59 -10.25
N ALA A 223 -18.92 -45.84 -10.54
CA ALA A 223 -18.03 -44.92 -11.27
C ALA A 223 -18.27 -44.82 -12.80
N SER A 224 -19.22 -45.58 -13.35
CA SER A 224 -19.45 -45.66 -14.81
C SER A 224 -20.15 -44.41 -15.39
N THR A 225 -21.02 -43.73 -14.63
CA THR A 225 -21.87 -42.65 -15.16
C THR A 225 -21.38 -41.22 -14.88
N ALA A 226 -20.41 -41.04 -13.97
CA ALA A 226 -19.91 -39.72 -13.55
C ALA A 226 -18.61 -39.25 -14.28
N SER A 227 -18.21 -39.95 -15.35
CA SER A 227 -16.90 -39.81 -15.98
C SER A 227 -16.90 -39.03 -17.32
N ALA A 228 -17.66 -37.93 -17.42
CA ALA A 228 -17.51 -36.98 -18.54
C ALA A 228 -16.31 -36.03 -18.32
N ARG A 229 -15.65 -35.57 -19.40
CA ARG A 229 -14.71 -34.44 -19.35
C ARG A 229 -15.48 -33.17 -18.97
N PRO A 230 -14.96 -32.27 -18.12
CA PRO A 230 -15.64 -31.02 -17.81
C PRO A 230 -15.82 -30.22 -19.11
N GLY A 231 -17.06 -29.81 -19.40
CA GLY A 231 -17.35 -28.93 -20.53
C GLY A 231 -16.88 -27.49 -20.30
N MET A 232 -17.09 -26.62 -21.31
CA MET A 232 -16.74 -25.20 -21.21
C MET A 232 -17.51 -24.47 -20.11
N GLY A 233 -18.80 -24.76 -19.92
CA GLY A 233 -19.66 -24.09 -18.92
C GLY A 233 -19.15 -24.22 -17.48
N PRO A 234 -18.90 -25.43 -16.95
CA PRO A 234 -18.29 -25.61 -15.63
C PRO A 234 -16.93 -24.92 -15.49
N THR A 235 -16.09 -25.01 -16.52
CA THR A 235 -14.76 -24.38 -16.53
C THR A 235 -14.85 -22.86 -16.44
N LEU A 236 -15.73 -22.24 -17.22
CA LEU A 236 -15.99 -20.80 -17.19
C LEU A 236 -16.56 -20.35 -15.84
N THR A 237 -17.37 -21.20 -15.20
CA THR A 237 -17.88 -20.92 -13.85
C THR A 237 -16.76 -20.93 -12.81
N TRP A 238 -15.84 -21.90 -12.88
CA TRP A 238 -14.67 -21.92 -11.98
C TRP A 238 -13.81 -20.68 -12.16
N LEU A 239 -13.58 -20.30 -13.42
CA LEU A 239 -12.84 -19.11 -13.78
C LEU A 239 -13.51 -17.86 -13.19
N ALA A 240 -14.81 -17.66 -13.45
CA ALA A 240 -15.56 -16.50 -12.99
C ALA A 240 -15.59 -16.37 -11.46
N LEU A 241 -15.80 -17.47 -10.73
CA LEU A 241 -15.80 -17.46 -9.26
C LEU A 241 -14.42 -17.10 -8.69
N SER A 242 -13.35 -17.66 -9.26
CA SER A 242 -11.97 -17.35 -8.83
C SER A 242 -11.60 -15.91 -9.16
N THR A 243 -11.93 -15.44 -10.37
CA THR A 243 -11.72 -14.04 -10.79
C THR A 243 -12.47 -13.09 -9.86
N CYS A 244 -13.73 -13.35 -9.56
CA CYS A 244 -14.54 -12.51 -8.67
C CYS A 244 -13.90 -12.37 -7.27
N ALA A 245 -13.47 -13.48 -6.67
CA ALA A 245 -12.78 -13.45 -5.38
C ALA A 245 -11.44 -12.68 -5.44
N SER A 246 -10.68 -12.84 -6.53
CA SER A 246 -9.40 -12.15 -6.71
C SER A 246 -9.56 -10.65 -6.98
N VAL A 247 -10.58 -10.25 -7.76
CA VAL A 247 -10.92 -8.83 -7.94
C VAL A 247 -11.31 -8.21 -6.61
N LEU A 248 -12.14 -8.90 -5.80
CA LEU A 248 -12.52 -8.41 -4.48
C LEU A 248 -11.30 -8.21 -3.56
N LEU A 249 -10.36 -9.15 -3.55
CA LEU A 249 -9.10 -9.03 -2.80
C LEU A 249 -8.33 -7.75 -3.19
N LEU A 250 -8.08 -7.56 -4.49
CA LEU A 250 -7.25 -6.46 -4.97
C LEU A 250 -7.97 -5.12 -4.88
N ALA A 251 -9.27 -5.08 -5.15
CA ALA A 251 -10.09 -3.88 -5.02
C ALA A 251 -10.20 -3.41 -3.56
N THR A 252 -10.37 -4.35 -2.61
CA THR A 252 -10.33 -4.03 -1.16
C THR A 252 -8.94 -3.51 -0.75
N THR A 253 -7.88 -4.10 -1.28
CA THR A 253 -6.50 -3.63 -1.04
C THR A 253 -6.32 -2.19 -1.52
N ASN A 254 -6.76 -1.87 -2.75
CA ASN A 254 -6.71 -0.51 -3.29
C ASN A 254 -7.48 0.47 -2.41
N LYS A 255 -8.71 0.12 -2.03
CA LYS A 255 -9.56 1.00 -1.20
C LYS A 255 -8.94 1.28 0.16
N LEU A 256 -8.42 0.26 0.86
CA LEU A 256 -7.77 0.42 2.16
C LEU A 256 -6.44 1.19 2.07
N SER A 257 -5.67 0.97 1.01
CA SER A 257 -4.37 1.62 0.84
C SER A 257 -4.49 3.08 0.40
N GLN A 258 -5.62 3.47 -0.18
CA GLN A 258 -5.88 4.84 -0.63
C GLN A 258 -5.98 5.84 0.54
N ASP A 259 -6.56 5.45 1.68
CA ASP A 259 -7.00 6.42 2.69
C ASP A 259 -6.03 6.59 3.89
N VAL A 260 -4.96 5.78 4.02
CA VAL A 260 -4.24 5.64 5.30
C VAL A 260 -2.72 5.75 5.22
N ALA A 261 -2.10 5.12 4.21
CA ALA A 261 -0.67 5.06 3.86
C ALA A 261 -0.40 3.66 3.31
N ALA A 262 0.24 3.53 2.14
CA ALA A 262 0.58 2.21 1.63
C ALA A 262 1.74 1.59 2.44
N GLY A 263 1.44 0.53 3.21
CA GLY A 263 2.43 -0.19 4.01
C GLY A 263 2.14 -1.70 4.06
N PRO A 264 3.14 -2.55 4.37
CA PRO A 264 2.98 -4.00 4.35
C PRO A 264 1.79 -4.53 5.15
N PHE A 265 1.53 -3.98 6.34
CA PHE A 265 0.40 -4.38 7.19
C PHE A 265 -0.96 -4.29 6.47
N LEU A 266 -1.24 -3.18 5.77
CA LEU A 266 -2.54 -2.94 5.13
C LEU A 266 -2.78 -3.83 3.90
N TRP A 267 -1.73 -4.39 3.33
CA TRP A 267 -1.80 -5.29 2.18
C TRP A 267 -1.74 -6.78 2.57
N VAL A 268 -0.90 -7.12 3.55
CA VAL A 268 -0.79 -8.47 4.11
C VAL A 268 -2.12 -8.92 4.70
N MET A 269 -2.87 -8.01 5.35
CA MET A 269 -4.14 -8.35 5.99
C MET A 269 -5.19 -8.86 4.97
N PRO A 270 -5.56 -8.12 3.88
CA PRO A 270 -6.47 -8.64 2.87
C PRO A 270 -6.03 -9.97 2.28
N LEU A 271 -4.74 -10.13 1.99
CA LEU A 271 -4.19 -11.37 1.46
C LEU A 271 -4.34 -12.53 2.46
N ALA A 272 -4.03 -12.30 3.73
CA ALA A 272 -4.21 -13.30 4.78
C ALA A 272 -5.68 -13.70 4.94
N VAL A 273 -6.61 -12.73 4.93
CA VAL A 273 -8.06 -13.00 4.97
C VAL A 273 -8.49 -13.86 3.78
N TYR A 274 -8.06 -13.50 2.56
CA TYR A 274 -8.35 -14.28 1.35
C TYR A 274 -7.78 -15.71 1.42
N LEU A 275 -6.57 -15.89 1.96
CA LEU A 275 -6.00 -17.23 2.14
C LEU A 275 -6.76 -18.03 3.18
N VAL A 276 -7.17 -17.42 4.29
CA VAL A 276 -8.01 -18.08 5.30
C VAL A 276 -9.32 -18.54 4.67
N THR A 277 -9.97 -17.73 3.84
CA THR A 277 -11.23 -18.13 3.18
C THR A 277 -11.01 -19.33 2.26
N PHE A 278 -9.90 -19.33 1.51
CA PHE A 278 -9.52 -20.45 0.66
C PHE A 278 -9.25 -21.72 1.47
N ILE A 279 -8.49 -21.61 2.57
CA ILE A 279 -8.17 -22.73 3.48
C ILE A 279 -9.45 -23.32 4.08
N LEU A 280 -10.34 -22.47 4.60
CA LEU A 280 -11.61 -22.91 5.20
C LEU A 280 -12.49 -23.60 4.16
N ALA A 281 -12.72 -22.98 3.00
CA ALA A 281 -13.58 -23.53 1.96
C ALA A 281 -13.07 -24.88 1.40
N PHE A 282 -11.76 -25.05 1.25
CA PHE A 282 -11.15 -26.26 0.68
C PHE A 282 -10.78 -27.33 1.72
N SER A 283 -10.90 -27.04 3.01
CA SER A 283 -10.59 -28.02 4.06
C SER A 283 -11.76 -28.97 4.35
N ARG A 284 -12.97 -28.45 4.50
CA ARG A 284 -14.21 -29.22 4.76
C ARG A 284 -15.41 -28.51 4.17
N GLU A 285 -16.32 -29.30 3.57
CA GLU A 285 -17.53 -28.76 2.97
C GLU A 285 -18.45 -28.04 3.97
N SER A 286 -18.45 -28.48 5.23
CA SER A 286 -19.27 -27.94 6.31
C SER A 286 -18.91 -26.51 6.71
N PHE A 287 -17.71 -26.02 6.39
CA PHE A 287 -17.30 -24.65 6.69
C PHE A 287 -18.01 -23.60 5.83
N TYR A 288 -18.68 -24.03 4.76
CA TYR A 288 -19.46 -23.15 3.90
C TYR A 288 -20.94 -23.57 3.83
N ALA A 289 -21.81 -22.65 4.22
CA ALA A 289 -23.25 -22.74 4.06
C ALA A 289 -23.83 -21.45 3.48
N ARG A 290 -24.69 -21.56 2.46
CA ARG A 290 -25.22 -20.38 1.73
C ARG A 290 -25.89 -19.35 2.63
N THR A 291 -26.69 -19.81 3.60
CA THR A 291 -27.47 -18.92 4.49
C THR A 291 -26.58 -18.01 5.36
N PRO A 292 -25.72 -18.50 6.26
CA PRO A 292 -24.93 -17.63 7.15
C PRO A 292 -24.02 -16.68 6.37
N TYR A 293 -23.38 -17.14 5.30
CA TYR A 293 -22.52 -16.27 4.49
C TYR A 293 -23.30 -15.26 3.65
N SER A 294 -24.53 -15.56 3.21
CA SER A 294 -25.39 -14.55 2.56
C SER A 294 -25.80 -13.44 3.52
N VAL A 295 -26.15 -13.78 4.77
CA VAL A 295 -26.47 -12.79 5.81
C VAL A 295 -25.23 -11.98 6.20
N GLY A 296 -24.10 -12.64 6.40
CA GLY A 296 -22.83 -11.97 6.68
C GLY A 296 -22.41 -11.03 5.56
N LEU A 297 -22.61 -11.42 4.29
CA LEU A 297 -22.32 -10.56 3.14
C LEU A 297 -23.22 -9.32 3.09
N ILE A 298 -24.54 -9.48 3.28
CA ILE A 298 -25.48 -8.34 3.37
C ILE A 298 -25.02 -7.37 4.46
N ALA A 299 -24.78 -7.88 5.68
CA ALA A 299 -24.36 -7.05 6.80
C ALA A 299 -23.03 -6.33 6.51
N SER A 300 -22.06 -7.03 5.92
CA SER A 300 -20.76 -6.45 5.61
C SER A 300 -20.83 -5.38 4.52
N VAL A 301 -21.67 -5.55 3.49
CA VAL A 301 -21.88 -4.52 2.45
C VAL A 301 -22.57 -3.28 3.03
N VAL A 302 -23.51 -3.44 3.97
CA VAL A 302 -24.11 -2.30 4.70
C VAL A 302 -23.06 -1.56 5.52
N LEU A 303 -22.17 -2.28 6.22
CA LEU A 303 -21.07 -1.68 6.98
C LEU A 303 -20.07 -0.94 6.08
N VAL A 304 -19.73 -1.48 4.90
CA VAL A 304 -18.90 -0.79 3.91
C VAL A 304 -19.59 0.47 3.38
N THR A 305 -20.91 0.42 3.15
CA THR A 305 -21.68 1.59 2.74
C THR A 305 -21.66 2.68 3.81
N TYR A 306 -21.76 2.29 5.08
CA TYR A 306 -21.61 3.20 6.22
C TYR A 306 -20.20 3.80 6.30
N ALA A 307 -19.15 2.98 6.11
CA ALA A 307 -17.77 3.47 6.05
C ALA A 307 -17.53 4.46 4.91
N HIS A 308 -18.15 4.25 3.74
CA HIS A 308 -18.06 5.18 2.62
C HIS A 308 -18.67 6.54 2.96
N LYS A 309 -19.80 6.56 3.68
CA LYS A 309 -20.47 7.81 4.09
C LYS A 309 -19.71 8.59 5.16
N GLU A 310 -19.25 7.90 6.20
CA GLU A 310 -18.48 8.53 7.29
C GLU A 310 -17.06 8.94 6.86
N GLY A 311 -16.49 8.21 5.89
CA GLY A 311 -15.15 8.46 5.40
C GLY A 311 -14.10 8.37 6.52
N PRO A 312 -13.15 9.34 6.60
CA PRO A 312 -12.07 9.32 7.57
C PRO A 312 -12.52 9.38 9.04
N ALA A 313 -13.70 9.95 9.31
CA ALA A 313 -14.22 10.13 10.68
C ALA A 313 -14.48 8.80 11.41
N LEU A 314 -14.75 7.71 10.69
CA LEU A 314 -15.04 6.39 11.26
C LEU A 314 -13.83 5.78 12.00
N GLY A 315 -12.61 6.28 11.76
CA GLY A 315 -11.38 5.75 12.33
C GLY A 315 -10.90 4.46 11.66
N LEU A 316 -9.59 4.32 11.58
CA LEU A 316 -8.92 3.29 10.79
C LEU A 316 -9.34 1.85 11.12
N GLY A 317 -9.37 1.50 12.41
CA GLY A 317 -9.67 0.13 12.83
C GLY A 317 -11.04 -0.36 12.37
N TRP A 318 -12.04 0.53 12.35
CA TRP A 318 -13.39 0.21 11.87
C TRP A 318 -13.46 0.09 10.35
N GLN A 319 -12.78 0.99 9.62
CA GLN A 319 -12.67 0.88 8.17
C GLN A 319 -12.03 -0.45 7.76
N VAL A 320 -10.91 -0.81 8.40
CA VAL A 320 -10.21 -2.09 8.18
C VAL A 320 -11.14 -3.27 8.48
N LEU A 321 -11.84 -3.24 9.62
CA LEU A 321 -12.76 -4.32 10.01
C LEU A 321 -13.91 -4.50 9.01
N PHE A 322 -14.55 -3.42 8.56
CA PHE A 322 -15.70 -3.48 7.66
C PHE A 322 -15.33 -3.96 6.26
N HIS A 323 -14.18 -3.52 5.74
CA HIS A 323 -13.69 -4.02 4.45
C HIS A 323 -13.16 -5.45 4.55
N ALA A 324 -12.51 -5.82 5.66
CA ALA A 324 -12.07 -7.19 5.89
C ALA A 324 -13.23 -8.17 6.04
N SER A 325 -14.34 -7.77 6.69
CA SER A 325 -15.55 -8.61 6.80
C SER A 325 -16.24 -8.80 5.45
N ALA A 326 -16.30 -7.76 4.62
CA ALA A 326 -16.84 -7.84 3.27
C ALA A 326 -15.98 -8.73 2.38
N LEU A 327 -14.64 -8.60 2.45
CA LEU A 327 -13.71 -9.50 1.77
C LEU A 327 -13.89 -10.95 2.23
N PHE A 328 -13.91 -11.20 3.54
CA PHE A 328 -14.05 -12.54 4.10
C PHE A 328 -15.35 -13.20 3.64
N THR A 329 -16.49 -12.52 3.81
CA THR A 329 -17.80 -13.07 3.46
C THR A 329 -17.98 -13.24 1.96
N GLY A 330 -17.56 -12.26 1.14
CA GLY A 330 -17.60 -12.33 -0.32
C GLY A 330 -16.69 -13.44 -0.88
N ALA A 331 -15.44 -13.53 -0.39
CA ALA A 331 -14.52 -14.57 -0.79
C ALA A 331 -14.99 -15.97 -0.34
N MET A 332 -15.55 -16.12 0.86
CA MET A 332 -16.14 -17.39 1.31
C MET A 332 -17.30 -17.84 0.42
N VAL A 333 -18.15 -16.92 -0.05
CA VAL A 333 -19.22 -17.24 -1.02
C VAL A 333 -18.62 -17.78 -2.31
N CYS A 334 -17.64 -17.09 -2.88
CA CYS A 334 -17.00 -17.51 -4.13
C CYS A 334 -16.23 -18.84 -3.99
N HIS A 335 -15.37 -18.96 -2.97
CA HIS A 335 -14.57 -20.16 -2.71
C HIS A 335 -15.42 -21.37 -2.32
N GLY A 336 -16.47 -21.18 -1.51
CA GLY A 336 -17.38 -22.24 -1.11
C GLY A 336 -18.20 -22.79 -2.28
N GLU A 337 -18.73 -21.92 -3.14
CA GLU A 337 -19.43 -22.35 -4.36
C GLU A 337 -18.47 -22.97 -5.39
N LEU A 338 -17.20 -22.53 -5.42
CA LEU A 338 -16.15 -23.12 -6.24
C LEU A 338 -15.80 -24.55 -5.77
N TYR A 339 -15.61 -24.76 -4.47
CA TYR A 339 -15.33 -26.09 -3.89
C TYR A 339 -16.46 -27.09 -4.14
N ARG A 340 -17.73 -26.66 -4.04
CA ARG A 340 -18.91 -27.51 -4.34
C ARG A 340 -19.02 -27.91 -5.82
N ARG A 341 -18.37 -27.18 -6.73
CA ARG A 341 -18.36 -27.45 -8.18
C ARG A 341 -17.09 -28.16 -8.64
N ARG A 342 -16.24 -28.63 -7.71
CA ARG A 342 -15.00 -29.34 -8.06
C ARG A 342 -15.31 -30.59 -8.90
N PRO A 343 -14.52 -30.87 -9.95
CA PRO A 343 -14.76 -32.03 -10.79
C PRO A 343 -14.30 -33.33 -10.12
N ALA A 344 -14.59 -34.47 -10.76
CA ALA A 344 -14.05 -35.76 -10.36
C ALA A 344 -12.51 -35.68 -10.23
N PRO A 345 -11.91 -36.41 -9.27
CA PRO A 345 -10.51 -36.22 -8.90
C PRO A 345 -9.48 -36.27 -10.03
N ARG A 346 -9.73 -37.05 -11.09
CA ARG A 346 -8.88 -37.10 -12.29
C ARG A 346 -8.68 -35.74 -12.99
N TYR A 347 -9.57 -34.76 -12.77
CA TYR A 347 -9.48 -33.40 -13.33
C TYR A 347 -9.12 -32.34 -12.29
N LEU A 348 -8.81 -32.72 -11.06
CA LEU A 348 -8.59 -31.77 -9.97
C LEU A 348 -7.36 -30.88 -10.21
N SER A 349 -6.33 -31.41 -10.88
CA SER A 349 -5.16 -30.61 -11.29
C SER A 349 -5.53 -29.50 -12.28
N ALA A 350 -6.33 -29.81 -13.30
CA ALA A 350 -6.80 -28.82 -14.27
C ALA A 350 -7.72 -27.79 -13.62
N PHE A 351 -8.57 -28.23 -12.68
CA PHE A 351 -9.39 -27.34 -11.88
C PHE A 351 -8.55 -26.30 -11.12
N TYR A 352 -7.53 -26.71 -10.36
CA TYR A 352 -6.67 -25.76 -9.64
C TYR A 352 -5.88 -24.84 -10.59
N LEU A 353 -5.49 -25.34 -11.76
CA LEU A 353 -4.87 -24.49 -12.78
C LEU A 353 -5.81 -23.37 -13.22
N TRP A 354 -7.07 -23.69 -13.56
CA TRP A 354 -8.08 -22.69 -13.94
C TRP A 354 -8.43 -21.73 -12.80
N VAL A 355 -8.42 -22.20 -11.55
CA VAL A 355 -8.56 -21.34 -10.38
C VAL A 355 -7.40 -20.34 -10.31
N SER A 356 -6.15 -20.76 -10.50
CA SER A 356 -4.99 -19.87 -10.56
C SER A 356 -5.06 -18.89 -11.74
N VAL A 357 -5.55 -19.32 -12.91
CA VAL A 357 -5.81 -18.41 -14.06
C VAL A 357 -6.82 -17.34 -13.67
N GLY A 358 -7.90 -17.68 -12.97
CA GLY A 358 -8.88 -16.71 -12.48
C GLY A 358 -8.26 -15.67 -11.54
N GLY A 359 -7.32 -16.09 -10.69
CA GLY A 359 -6.53 -15.17 -9.85
C GLY A 359 -5.77 -14.13 -10.68
N VAL A 360 -5.02 -14.59 -11.70
CA VAL A 360 -4.29 -13.70 -12.61
C VAL A 360 -5.22 -12.78 -13.38
N LEU A 361 -6.37 -13.27 -13.87
CA LEU A 361 -7.35 -12.44 -14.57
C LEU A 361 -7.92 -11.35 -13.66
N GLY A 362 -8.14 -11.64 -12.38
CA GLY A 362 -8.53 -10.63 -11.41
C GLY A 362 -7.44 -9.57 -11.22
N GLY A 363 -6.17 -9.98 -11.19
CA GLY A 363 -5.00 -9.10 -11.19
C GLY A 363 -4.92 -8.20 -12.42
N VAL A 364 -5.09 -8.76 -13.61
CA VAL A 364 -5.11 -8.03 -14.89
C VAL A 364 -6.26 -7.02 -14.91
N PHE A 365 -7.44 -7.43 -14.46
CA PHE A 365 -8.60 -6.54 -14.39
C PHE A 365 -8.32 -5.32 -13.51
N VAL A 366 -7.86 -5.51 -12.27
CA VAL A 366 -7.68 -4.39 -11.32
C VAL A 366 -6.49 -3.49 -11.68
N ASN A 367 -5.41 -4.04 -12.25
CA ASN A 367 -4.20 -3.26 -12.53
C ASN A 367 -4.16 -2.63 -13.93
N LEU A 368 -4.83 -3.21 -14.92
CA LEU A 368 -4.72 -2.79 -16.32
C LEU A 368 -6.08 -2.34 -16.89
N VAL A 369 -7.14 -3.13 -16.69
CA VAL A 369 -8.45 -2.83 -17.28
C VAL A 369 -9.19 -1.74 -16.51
N ALA A 370 -9.28 -1.85 -15.18
CA ALA A 370 -10.00 -0.91 -14.34
C ALA A 370 -9.43 0.53 -14.44
N PRO A 371 -8.10 0.77 -14.40
CA PRO A 371 -7.56 2.10 -14.60
C PRO A 371 -7.78 2.67 -16.01
N ALA A 372 -7.86 1.82 -17.03
CA ALA A 372 -8.08 2.25 -18.42
C ALA A 372 -9.56 2.55 -18.73
N VAL A 373 -10.50 1.90 -18.02
CA VAL A 373 -11.94 2.01 -18.26
C VAL A 373 -12.61 2.97 -17.28
N PHE A 374 -12.15 3.01 -16.03
CA PHE A 374 -12.77 3.77 -14.96
C PHE A 374 -11.89 4.93 -14.52
N THR A 375 -12.47 6.11 -14.39
CA THR A 375 -11.81 7.30 -13.80
C THR A 375 -11.82 7.29 -12.27
N THR A 376 -12.48 6.31 -11.64
CA THR A 376 -12.54 6.10 -10.18
C THR A 376 -12.47 4.60 -9.84
N TYR A 377 -12.40 4.24 -8.56
CA TYR A 377 -12.27 2.85 -8.07
C TYR A 377 -13.59 2.05 -8.12
N TRP A 378 -14.18 1.91 -9.31
CA TRP A 378 -15.42 1.16 -9.54
C TRP A 378 -15.29 -0.35 -9.30
N GLU A 379 -14.08 -0.91 -9.37
CA GLU A 379 -13.87 -2.34 -9.19
C GLU A 379 -14.34 -2.86 -7.81
N HIS A 380 -14.29 -2.06 -6.76
CA HIS A 380 -14.70 -2.48 -5.41
C HIS A 380 -16.23 -2.65 -5.27
N PRO A 381 -17.07 -1.64 -5.56
CA PRO A 381 -18.52 -1.82 -5.51
C PRO A 381 -19.01 -2.87 -6.52
N LEU A 382 -18.39 -2.97 -7.71
CA LEU A 382 -18.74 -3.99 -8.70
C LEU A 382 -18.38 -5.41 -8.22
N ALA A 383 -17.24 -5.59 -7.55
CA ALA A 383 -16.86 -6.89 -6.99
C ALA A 383 -17.80 -7.35 -5.88
N LEU A 384 -18.21 -6.43 -4.99
CA LEU A 384 -19.21 -6.74 -3.96
C LEU A 384 -20.57 -7.08 -4.56
N ALA A 385 -21.02 -6.31 -5.56
CA ALA A 385 -22.25 -6.62 -6.30
C ALA A 385 -22.17 -7.99 -6.99
N ALA A 386 -21.03 -8.34 -7.58
CA ALA A 386 -20.80 -9.65 -8.17
C ALA A 386 -20.84 -10.79 -7.12
N CYS A 387 -20.25 -10.60 -5.94
CA CYS A 387 -20.37 -11.55 -4.82
C CYS A 387 -21.82 -11.72 -4.36
N CYS A 388 -22.59 -10.62 -4.28
CA CYS A 388 -24.02 -10.66 -3.98
C CYS A 388 -24.79 -11.44 -5.06
N ALA A 389 -24.46 -11.26 -6.33
CA ALA A 389 -25.05 -12.01 -7.44
C ALA A 389 -24.72 -13.51 -7.36
N VAL A 390 -23.48 -13.88 -6.98
CA VAL A 390 -23.09 -15.29 -6.74
C VAL A 390 -23.88 -15.88 -5.58
N ALA A 391 -24.00 -15.15 -4.45
CA ALA A 391 -24.80 -15.57 -3.30
C ALA A 391 -26.27 -15.77 -3.69
N PHE A 392 -26.83 -14.82 -4.46
CA PHE A 392 -28.20 -14.88 -4.97
C PHE A 392 -28.40 -16.11 -5.87
N ALA A 393 -27.53 -16.34 -6.85
CA ALA A 393 -27.61 -17.49 -7.75
C ALA A 393 -27.51 -18.83 -6.99
N GLY A 394 -26.65 -18.89 -5.97
CA GLY A 394 -26.58 -20.05 -5.07
C GLY A 394 -27.88 -20.25 -4.27
N LEU A 395 -28.47 -19.16 -3.77
CA LEU A 395 -29.71 -19.18 -3.01
C LEU A 395 -30.94 -19.55 -3.85
N MET A 396 -30.96 -19.20 -5.15
CA MET A 396 -32.10 -19.50 -6.04
C MET A 396 -32.19 -20.96 -6.48
N ARG A 397 -31.16 -21.79 -6.21
CA ARG A 397 -31.24 -23.25 -6.42
C ARG A 397 -32.20 -23.85 -5.41
N ARG A 398 -33.41 -24.22 -5.87
CA ARG A 398 -34.50 -24.72 -5.04
C ARG A 398 -34.08 -25.97 -4.26
N PRO A 399 -34.33 -26.03 -2.93
CA PRO A 399 -34.28 -27.28 -2.18
C PRO A 399 -35.35 -28.26 -2.71
N LYS A 400 -35.11 -29.58 -2.58
CA LYS A 400 -36.10 -30.61 -2.98
C LYS A 400 -37.37 -30.56 -2.14
N GLU A 401 -37.26 -30.15 -0.86
CA GLU A 401 -38.36 -29.95 0.07
C GLU A 401 -38.19 -28.59 0.74
N GLU A 402 -39.15 -27.67 0.56
CA GLU A 402 -39.09 -26.31 1.09
C GLU A 402 -40.45 -25.90 1.68
N THR A 403 -40.47 -25.49 2.96
CA THR A 403 -41.67 -24.96 3.62
C THR A 403 -41.99 -23.54 3.13
N ALA A 404 -43.25 -23.10 3.28
CA ALA A 404 -43.65 -21.73 2.90
C ALA A 404 -42.81 -20.66 3.62
N VAL A 405 -42.51 -20.86 4.91
CA VAL A 405 -41.67 -19.95 5.70
C VAL A 405 -40.24 -19.91 5.15
N ALA A 406 -39.63 -21.06 4.85
CA ALA A 406 -38.29 -21.13 4.28
C ALA A 406 -38.22 -20.43 2.91
N ARG A 407 -39.26 -20.59 2.08
CA ARG A 407 -39.40 -19.90 0.79
C ARG A 407 -39.47 -18.38 0.97
N THR A 408 -40.30 -17.88 1.87
CA THR A 408 -40.42 -16.42 2.14
C THR A 408 -39.10 -15.86 2.63
N GLN A 409 -38.44 -16.53 3.58
CA GLN A 409 -37.11 -16.13 4.07
C GLN A 409 -36.07 -16.13 2.94
N ARG A 410 -36.13 -17.09 2.02
CA ARG A 410 -35.23 -17.19 0.86
C ARG A 410 -35.43 -16.03 -0.10
N LEU A 411 -36.68 -15.71 -0.45
CA LEU A 411 -37.00 -14.60 -1.34
C LEU A 411 -36.65 -13.24 -0.71
N PHE A 412 -36.95 -13.05 0.58
CA PHE A 412 -36.58 -11.84 1.31
C PHE A 412 -35.07 -11.60 1.33
N ARG A 413 -34.27 -12.64 1.65
CA ARG A 413 -32.80 -12.56 1.57
C ARG A 413 -32.31 -12.28 0.15
N GLY A 414 -32.96 -12.86 -0.86
CA GLY A 414 -32.68 -12.57 -2.26
C GLY A 414 -32.91 -11.09 -2.60
N ALA A 415 -34.03 -10.52 -2.17
CA ALA A 415 -34.35 -9.11 -2.34
C ALA A 415 -33.34 -8.20 -1.62
N LEU A 416 -32.93 -8.54 -0.40
CA LEU A 416 -31.90 -7.80 0.34
C LEU A 416 -30.55 -7.82 -0.38
N LEU A 417 -30.11 -8.97 -0.91
CA LEU A 417 -28.87 -9.07 -1.69
C LEU A 417 -28.89 -8.16 -2.92
N VAL A 418 -30.03 -8.12 -3.64
CA VAL A 418 -30.21 -7.21 -4.78
C VAL A 418 -30.19 -5.75 -4.31
N GLY A 419 -30.90 -5.44 -3.22
CA GLY A 419 -30.94 -4.10 -2.64
C GLY A 419 -29.55 -3.56 -2.31
N VAL A 420 -28.74 -4.34 -1.57
CA VAL A 420 -27.37 -3.90 -1.21
C VAL A 420 -26.43 -3.87 -2.42
N ALA A 421 -26.59 -4.78 -3.38
CA ALA A 421 -25.79 -4.81 -4.61
C ALA A 421 -26.03 -3.58 -5.50
N VAL A 422 -27.23 -3.01 -5.48
CA VAL A 422 -27.60 -1.81 -6.24
C VAL A 422 -27.31 -0.53 -5.45
N HIS A 423 -27.54 -0.53 -4.15
CA HIS A 423 -27.44 0.69 -3.33
C HIS A 423 -26.04 1.30 -3.32
N LEU A 424 -25.00 0.47 -3.16
CA LEU A 424 -23.61 0.97 -3.10
C LEU A 424 -23.17 1.63 -4.43
N PRO A 425 -23.37 1.02 -5.62
CA PRO A 425 -23.14 1.70 -6.90
C PRO A 425 -23.94 2.99 -7.06
N VAL A 426 -25.22 3.03 -6.66
CA VAL A 426 -26.04 4.24 -6.75
C VAL A 426 -25.46 5.36 -5.89
N LEU A 427 -25.00 5.06 -4.68
CA LEU A 427 -24.34 6.03 -3.81
C LEU A 427 -23.08 6.63 -4.48
N VAL A 428 -22.27 5.79 -5.13
CA VAL A 428 -21.09 6.25 -5.87
C VAL A 428 -21.50 7.14 -7.05
N LEU A 429 -22.58 6.81 -7.79
CA LEU A 429 -23.09 7.65 -8.87
C LEU A 429 -23.54 9.02 -8.35
N THR A 430 -24.24 9.09 -7.21
CA THR A 430 -24.67 10.37 -6.64
C THR A 430 -23.51 11.27 -6.22
N ASP A 431 -22.36 10.69 -5.84
CA ASP A 431 -21.15 11.46 -5.53
C ASP A 431 -20.53 12.11 -6.80
N LEU A 432 -20.85 11.61 -8.00
CA LEU A 432 -20.29 12.11 -9.26
C LEU A 432 -20.93 13.41 -9.75
N ASP A 433 -22.12 13.79 -9.28
CA ASP A 433 -22.82 15.02 -9.75
C ASP A 433 -22.01 16.30 -9.49
N ARG A 434 -21.19 16.28 -8.44
CA ARG A 434 -20.31 17.40 -8.05
C ARG A 434 -18.96 17.38 -8.76
N VAL A 435 -18.63 16.30 -9.45
CA VAL A 435 -17.34 16.12 -10.11
C VAL A 435 -17.35 16.87 -11.44
N ARG A 436 -16.36 17.73 -11.64
CA ARG A 436 -16.12 18.43 -12.92
C ARG A 436 -14.95 17.86 -13.71
N PHE A 437 -14.02 17.21 -13.00
CA PHE A 437 -12.92 16.47 -13.59
C PHE A 437 -12.62 15.24 -12.73
N ALA A 438 -12.31 14.12 -13.38
CA ALA A 438 -11.79 12.92 -12.74
C ALA A 438 -10.70 12.30 -13.61
N GLY A 439 -9.50 12.16 -13.05
CA GLY A 439 -8.36 11.47 -13.66
C GLY A 439 -7.98 10.26 -12.81
N ARG A 440 -7.61 9.16 -13.47
CA ARG A 440 -7.04 7.97 -12.83
C ARG A 440 -5.79 7.56 -13.56
N ASN A 441 -4.67 7.54 -12.85
CA ASN A 441 -3.40 7.09 -13.36
C ASN A 441 -2.66 6.21 -12.33
N PHE A 442 -1.37 5.97 -12.55
CA PHE A 442 -0.56 5.11 -11.67
C PHE A 442 -0.44 5.64 -10.24
N PHE A 443 -0.54 6.96 -10.04
CA PHE A 443 -0.41 7.62 -8.75
C PHE A 443 -1.69 7.67 -7.94
N GLY A 444 -2.84 7.48 -8.58
CA GLY A 444 -4.13 7.35 -7.91
C GLY A 444 -5.26 7.96 -8.70
N VAL A 445 -6.31 8.37 -7.98
CA VAL A 445 -7.51 9.01 -8.52
C VAL A 445 -7.58 10.43 -8.03
N VAL A 446 -7.57 11.37 -8.96
CA VAL A 446 -7.69 12.81 -8.71
C VAL A 446 -9.06 13.28 -9.18
N ARG A 447 -9.74 14.09 -8.38
CA ARG A 447 -11.04 14.69 -8.73
C ARG A 447 -11.05 16.18 -8.45
N VAL A 448 -11.69 16.94 -9.35
CA VAL A 448 -12.09 18.33 -9.08
C VAL A 448 -13.58 18.35 -8.79
N LEU A 449 -13.93 18.84 -7.60
CA LEU A 449 -15.31 19.03 -7.18
C LEU A 449 -15.68 20.51 -7.30
N GLU A 450 -16.90 20.78 -7.76
CA GLU A 450 -17.51 22.11 -7.67
C GLU A 450 -18.40 22.16 -6.43
N LEU A 451 -18.07 23.06 -5.50
CA LEU A 451 -18.83 23.27 -4.28
C LEU A 451 -19.48 24.66 -4.28
N SER A 452 -20.64 24.74 -3.63
CA SER A 452 -21.39 25.99 -3.44
C SER A 452 -21.69 26.75 -4.74
N ALA A 453 -21.98 26.03 -5.83
CA ALA A 453 -22.26 26.62 -7.15
C ALA A 453 -23.38 27.69 -7.16
N ASN A 454 -24.30 27.60 -6.19
CA ASN A 454 -25.43 28.54 -6.06
C ASN A 454 -25.13 29.73 -5.14
N ASP A 455 -23.98 29.75 -4.47
CA ASP A 455 -23.53 30.86 -3.63
C ASP A 455 -22.27 31.48 -4.23
N PRO A 456 -22.39 32.59 -4.97
CA PRO A 456 -21.25 33.25 -5.60
C PRO A 456 -20.12 33.62 -4.62
N GLN A 457 -20.40 33.86 -3.34
CA GLN A 457 -19.37 34.17 -2.35
C GLN A 457 -18.55 32.94 -1.99
N GLN A 458 -19.15 31.75 -2.00
CA GLN A 458 -18.52 30.50 -1.57
C GLN A 458 -18.21 29.54 -2.72
N HIS A 459 -18.52 29.93 -3.96
CA HIS A 459 -18.32 29.12 -5.16
C HIS A 459 -16.83 28.86 -5.42
N GLN A 460 -16.47 27.58 -5.39
CA GLN A 460 -15.07 27.15 -5.44
C GLN A 460 -14.89 25.80 -6.14
N TYR A 461 -13.71 25.63 -6.73
CA TYR A 461 -13.22 24.33 -7.18
C TYR A 461 -12.29 23.72 -6.13
N VAL A 462 -12.48 22.44 -5.86
CA VAL A 462 -11.78 21.71 -4.80
C VAL A 462 -11.07 20.49 -5.39
N LEU A 463 -9.77 20.38 -5.15
CA LEU A 463 -9.00 19.19 -5.49
C LEU A 463 -9.16 18.14 -4.39
N ARG A 464 -9.60 16.94 -4.78
CA ARG A 464 -9.79 15.80 -3.88
C ARG A 464 -9.04 14.57 -4.37
N HIS A 465 -8.22 14.00 -3.49
CA HIS A 465 -7.57 12.70 -3.70
C HIS A 465 -8.04 11.74 -2.59
N GLY A 466 -8.70 10.64 -2.97
CA GLY A 466 -9.38 9.77 -2.00
C GLY A 466 -10.42 10.52 -1.18
N ALA A 467 -10.28 10.47 0.15
CA ALA A 467 -11.15 11.18 1.08
C ALA A 467 -10.70 12.62 1.40
N ILE A 468 -9.47 13.01 1.08
CA ILE A 468 -8.82 14.25 1.53
C ILE A 468 -8.87 15.35 0.47
N THR A 469 -9.07 16.58 0.93
CA THR A 469 -8.98 17.81 0.13
C THR A 469 -7.56 18.35 0.18
N HIS A 470 -6.93 18.50 -0.99
CA HIS A 470 -5.52 18.96 -1.13
C HIS A 470 -5.39 20.43 -1.53
N GLY A 471 -6.51 21.14 -1.59
CA GLY A 471 -6.53 22.54 -1.97
C GLY A 471 -7.85 22.92 -2.62
N TRP A 472 -8.12 24.22 -2.64
CA TRP A 472 -9.26 24.77 -3.35
C TRP A 472 -9.00 26.21 -3.77
N GLN A 473 -9.73 26.67 -4.78
CA GLN A 473 -9.68 28.04 -5.24
C GLN A 473 -11.09 28.57 -5.44
N TYR A 474 -11.32 29.80 -4.97
CA TYR A 474 -12.55 30.54 -5.27
C TYR A 474 -12.58 30.98 -6.71
N ILE A 475 -13.76 30.94 -7.33
CA ILE A 475 -13.93 31.36 -8.73
C ILE A 475 -13.93 32.89 -8.85
N ARG A 476 -14.43 33.59 -7.83
CA ARG A 476 -14.52 35.05 -7.84
C ARG A 476 -13.14 35.72 -7.91
N PRO A 477 -12.91 36.67 -8.85
CA PRO A 477 -11.61 37.31 -9.03
C PRO A 477 -11.03 37.93 -7.75
N GLU A 478 -11.87 38.50 -6.89
CA GLU A 478 -11.44 39.18 -5.67
C GLU A 478 -10.96 38.19 -4.59
N ARG A 479 -11.40 36.93 -4.68
CA ARG A 479 -11.08 35.86 -3.72
C ARG A 479 -10.13 34.80 -4.27
N ARG A 480 -9.92 34.74 -5.59
CA ARG A 480 -9.18 33.66 -6.25
C ARG A 480 -7.71 33.55 -5.81
N ASN A 481 -7.12 34.64 -5.33
CA ASN A 481 -5.74 34.70 -4.84
C ASN A 481 -5.63 34.65 -3.31
N LEU A 482 -6.73 34.39 -2.60
CA LEU A 482 -6.68 34.21 -1.16
C LEU A 482 -5.88 32.95 -0.81
N PRO A 483 -4.97 33.02 0.17
CA PRO A 483 -4.37 31.82 0.74
C PRO A 483 -5.44 31.03 1.50
N THR A 484 -5.71 29.81 1.04
CA THR A 484 -6.75 28.92 1.58
C THR A 484 -6.15 27.59 2.07
N ALA A 485 -7.01 26.67 2.50
CA ALA A 485 -6.64 25.36 2.99
C ALA A 485 -5.64 25.46 4.15
N TYR A 486 -4.57 24.68 4.11
CA TYR A 486 -3.51 24.69 5.12
C TYR A 486 -2.33 25.62 4.74
N TYR A 487 -2.52 26.47 3.73
CA TYR A 487 -1.53 27.42 3.20
C TYR A 487 -1.83 28.87 3.59
N THR A 488 -2.34 29.10 4.80
CA THR A 488 -2.64 30.46 5.27
C THR A 488 -1.39 31.18 5.78
N LYS A 489 -1.45 32.52 5.88
CA LYS A 489 -0.34 33.34 6.40
C LYS A 489 0.06 32.98 7.84
N ASP A 490 -0.90 32.47 8.62
CA ASP A 490 -0.71 32.04 10.00
C ASP A 490 -0.38 30.54 10.13
N ALA A 491 -0.35 29.78 9.04
CA ALA A 491 0.06 28.38 9.04
C ALA A 491 1.60 28.24 9.03
N GLY A 492 2.10 27.02 9.26
CA GLY A 492 3.54 26.76 9.39
C GLY A 492 4.39 27.32 8.25
N LEU A 493 4.00 27.05 6.99
CA LEU A 493 4.71 27.58 5.82
C LEU A 493 4.62 29.12 5.73
N GLY A 494 3.43 29.69 5.97
CA GLY A 494 3.24 31.15 5.96
C GLY A 494 4.12 31.87 6.97
N LEU A 495 4.20 31.35 8.20
CA LEU A 495 5.05 31.88 9.27
C LEU A 495 6.54 31.71 8.96
N ALA A 496 6.94 30.58 8.39
CA ALA A 496 8.32 30.33 7.97
C ALA A 496 8.79 31.35 6.91
N LEU A 497 7.99 31.57 5.87
CA LEU A 497 8.28 32.55 4.82
C LEU A 497 8.33 33.97 5.39
N ALA A 498 7.36 34.33 6.24
CA ALA A 498 7.31 35.66 6.86
C ALA A 498 8.55 35.93 7.75
N GLU A 499 8.98 34.97 8.56
CA GLU A 499 10.15 35.15 9.41
C GLU A 499 11.45 35.22 8.61
N GLN A 500 11.62 34.39 7.56
CA GLN A 500 12.78 34.48 6.68
C GLN A 500 12.89 35.85 6.01
N ARG A 501 11.78 36.39 5.49
CA ARG A 501 11.75 37.75 4.92
C ARG A 501 12.13 38.80 5.97
N ARG A 502 11.60 38.69 7.20
CA ARG A 502 11.91 39.61 8.31
C ARG A 502 13.40 39.59 8.66
N LEU A 503 14.02 38.41 8.74
CA LEU A 503 15.45 38.27 9.05
C LEU A 503 16.33 38.86 7.95
N ARG A 504 16.03 38.57 6.68
CA ARG A 504 16.75 39.14 5.53
C ARG A 504 16.64 40.66 5.49
N GLN A 505 15.44 41.19 5.72
CA GLN A 505 15.22 42.64 5.81
C GLN A 505 16.04 43.27 6.95
N ALA A 506 16.08 42.62 8.12
CA ALA A 506 16.89 43.09 9.26
C ALA A 506 18.40 43.09 8.97
N GLN A 507 18.87 42.24 8.05
CA GLN A 507 20.25 42.16 7.58
C GLN A 507 20.54 43.04 6.36
N GLY A 508 19.55 43.78 5.84
CA GLY A 508 19.68 44.59 4.62
C GLY A 508 19.82 43.76 3.33
N LEU A 509 19.44 42.47 3.36
CA LEU A 509 19.45 41.59 2.20
C LEU A 509 18.13 41.71 1.40
N PRO A 510 18.14 41.39 0.09
CA PRO A 510 16.91 41.31 -0.70
C PRO A 510 15.91 40.35 -0.07
N THR A 511 14.63 40.73 0.00
CA THR A 511 13.56 39.94 0.65
C THR A 511 13.03 38.81 -0.21
N GLY A 512 13.42 38.73 -1.49
CA GLY A 512 13.09 37.61 -2.36
C GLY A 512 13.73 36.32 -1.84
N LEU A 513 12.96 35.24 -1.83
CA LEU A 513 13.34 33.93 -1.31
C LEU A 513 13.49 32.90 -2.42
N ARG A 514 14.40 31.95 -2.25
CA ARG A 514 14.43 30.69 -2.99
C ARG A 514 13.64 29.65 -2.21
N VAL A 515 12.51 29.22 -2.76
CA VAL A 515 11.58 28.30 -2.09
C VAL A 515 11.48 26.99 -2.87
N GLY A 516 11.80 25.88 -2.20
CA GLY A 516 11.54 24.55 -2.73
C GLY A 516 10.27 23.98 -2.11
N MET A 517 9.40 23.40 -2.94
CA MET A 517 8.14 22.78 -2.50
C MET A 517 8.10 21.35 -3.04
N LEU A 518 8.19 20.37 -2.15
CA LEU A 518 7.96 18.97 -2.48
C LEU A 518 6.45 18.73 -2.36
N GLY A 519 5.81 18.45 -3.50
CA GLY A 519 4.36 18.44 -3.64
C GLY A 519 3.83 19.77 -4.17
N LEU A 520 2.88 19.71 -5.11
CA LEU A 520 2.29 20.87 -5.75
C LEU A 520 0.85 21.13 -5.32
N GLY A 521 0.05 20.07 -5.19
CA GLY A 521 -1.40 20.20 -5.08
C GLY A 521 -1.95 21.01 -6.27
N VAL A 522 -2.88 21.94 -6.03
CA VAL A 522 -3.31 22.89 -7.08
C VAL A 522 -2.60 24.23 -6.98
N GLY A 523 -1.37 24.26 -6.45
CA GLY A 523 -0.56 25.46 -6.36
C GLY A 523 -1.02 26.46 -5.29
N ASN A 524 -1.87 26.07 -4.33
CA ASN A 524 -2.35 26.97 -3.26
C ASN A 524 -1.21 27.65 -2.48
N SER A 525 -0.09 26.96 -2.27
CA SER A 525 1.11 27.53 -1.64
C SER A 525 1.70 28.70 -2.42
N ALA A 526 1.52 28.76 -3.73
CA ALA A 526 2.00 29.88 -4.57
C ALA A 526 1.32 31.21 -4.22
N THR A 527 0.15 31.19 -3.55
CA THR A 527 -0.53 32.40 -3.05
C THR A 527 0.19 33.09 -1.88
N LEU A 528 1.14 32.41 -1.23
CA LEU A 528 2.00 32.97 -0.17
C LEU A 528 3.25 33.69 -0.72
N MET A 529 3.50 33.55 -2.01
CA MET A 529 4.73 34.01 -2.66
C MET A 529 4.62 35.50 -3.03
N ALA A 530 5.76 36.18 -3.03
CA ALA A 530 5.89 37.59 -3.33
C ALA A 530 6.68 37.81 -4.62
N ALA A 531 6.58 39.02 -5.18
CA ALA A 531 7.41 39.41 -6.32
C ALA A 531 8.89 39.31 -5.96
N GLY A 532 9.67 38.66 -6.83
CA GLY A 532 11.09 38.40 -6.63
C GLY A 532 11.42 37.09 -5.91
N ASP A 533 10.42 36.32 -5.48
CA ASP A 533 10.64 34.93 -5.05
C ASP A 533 10.88 34.03 -6.28
N ASP A 534 11.74 33.02 -6.10
CA ASP A 534 12.01 31.95 -7.06
C ASP A 534 11.58 30.62 -6.44
N VAL A 535 10.54 30.03 -7.02
CA VAL A 535 9.81 28.90 -6.44
C VAL A 535 9.90 27.69 -7.35
N ARG A 536 10.40 26.58 -6.80
CA ARG A 536 10.48 25.30 -7.51
C ARG A 536 9.60 24.25 -6.85
N PHE A 537 8.63 23.74 -7.61
CA PHE A 537 7.75 22.64 -7.20
C PHE A 537 8.24 21.31 -7.75
N TYR A 538 8.13 20.24 -6.96
CA TYR A 538 8.35 18.87 -7.40
C TYR A 538 7.05 18.09 -7.27
N GLU A 539 6.52 17.59 -8.38
CA GLU A 539 5.25 16.86 -8.42
C GLU A 539 5.39 15.60 -9.28
N ILE A 540 4.97 14.46 -8.74
CA ILE A 540 5.11 13.17 -9.41
C ILE A 540 3.94 12.85 -10.34
N ASN A 541 2.77 13.46 -10.08
CA ASN A 541 1.54 13.17 -10.79
C ASN A 541 1.27 14.18 -11.92
N PRO A 542 1.34 13.79 -13.21
CA PRO A 542 1.13 14.70 -14.32
C PRO A 542 -0.27 15.34 -14.34
N ASP A 543 -1.32 14.61 -13.93
CA ASP A 543 -2.68 15.16 -13.86
C ASP A 543 -2.76 16.36 -12.89
N ILE A 544 -1.97 16.34 -11.81
CA ILE A 544 -1.92 17.43 -10.83
C ILE A 544 -1.19 18.64 -11.42
N ILE A 545 -0.08 18.40 -12.14
CA ILE A 545 0.69 19.44 -12.83
C ILE A 545 -0.20 20.17 -13.85
N ASP A 546 -0.92 19.41 -14.68
CA ASP A 546 -1.82 19.95 -15.71
C ASP A 546 -2.93 20.80 -15.08
N LEU A 547 -3.59 20.29 -14.04
CA LEU A 547 -4.63 21.03 -13.31
C LEU A 547 -4.09 22.32 -12.68
N ALA A 548 -2.92 22.27 -12.04
CA ALA A 548 -2.31 23.45 -11.40
C ALA A 548 -1.83 24.50 -12.42
N LYS A 549 -1.43 24.08 -13.63
CA LYS A 549 -1.11 24.96 -14.77
C LYS A 549 -2.37 25.54 -15.45
N GLY A 550 -3.56 25.17 -14.99
CA GLY A 550 -4.83 25.73 -15.43
C GLY A 550 -5.54 24.93 -16.53
N GLN A 551 -5.10 23.70 -16.82
CA GLN A 551 -5.82 22.83 -17.73
C GLN A 551 -7.24 22.54 -17.19
N GLY A 552 -8.23 22.70 -18.06
CA GLY A 552 -9.66 22.60 -17.69
C GLY A 552 -10.25 23.87 -17.07
N GLY A 553 -9.45 24.91 -16.80
CA GLY A 553 -9.94 26.21 -16.32
C GLY A 553 -10.39 26.23 -14.86
N PHE A 554 -10.00 25.24 -14.06
CA PHE A 554 -10.40 25.12 -12.65
C PHE A 554 -9.51 25.92 -11.70
N PHE A 555 -8.21 26.00 -11.99
CA PHE A 555 -7.22 26.64 -11.13
C PHE A 555 -6.34 27.61 -11.92
N SER A 556 -5.88 28.67 -11.26
CA SER A 556 -5.03 29.71 -11.85
C SER A 556 -3.91 30.19 -10.93
N THR A 557 -3.76 29.57 -9.75
CA THR A 557 -2.81 29.98 -8.69
C THR A 557 -1.37 30.12 -9.18
N LEU A 558 -0.88 29.22 -10.05
CA LEU A 558 0.48 29.28 -10.61
C LEU A 558 0.65 30.39 -11.64
N THR A 559 -0.42 30.75 -12.36
CA THR A 559 -0.40 31.83 -13.35
C THR A 559 -0.61 33.19 -12.68
N ASP A 560 -1.33 33.23 -11.56
CA ASP A 560 -1.70 34.45 -10.85
C ASP A 560 -0.65 34.91 -9.84
N THR A 561 0.28 34.03 -9.46
CA THR A 561 1.33 34.36 -8.49
C THR A 561 2.33 35.35 -9.09
N PRO A 562 2.83 36.33 -8.31
CA PRO A 562 3.84 37.28 -8.78
C PRO A 562 5.28 36.71 -8.78
N ALA A 563 5.47 35.46 -8.33
CA ALA A 563 6.77 34.82 -8.23
C ALA A 563 7.20 34.12 -9.53
N HIS A 564 8.50 33.88 -9.68
CA HIS A 564 8.99 32.97 -10.72
C HIS A 564 8.70 31.53 -10.28
N VAL A 565 8.02 30.75 -11.13
CA VAL A 565 7.60 29.38 -10.81
C VAL A 565 8.18 28.40 -11.83
N GLU A 566 8.82 27.37 -11.32
CA GLU A 566 9.23 26.20 -12.09
C GLU A 566 8.62 24.92 -11.48
N VAL A 567 8.14 24.01 -12.33
CA VAL A 567 7.59 22.73 -11.92
C VAL A 567 8.43 21.61 -12.51
N VAL A 568 9.01 20.78 -11.64
CA VAL A 568 9.77 19.58 -11.99
C VAL A 568 8.85 18.37 -11.86
N GLU A 569 8.61 17.69 -12.97
CA GLU A 569 7.85 16.44 -12.98
C GLU A 569 8.73 15.28 -12.51
N GLY A 570 8.28 14.57 -11.47
CA GLY A 570 8.97 13.39 -10.94
C GLY A 570 8.87 13.23 -9.42
N ASP A 571 9.40 12.12 -8.91
CA ASP A 571 9.55 11.94 -7.46
C ASP A 571 10.49 13.00 -6.89
N ALA A 572 10.04 13.69 -5.86
CA ALA A 572 10.75 14.81 -5.26
C ALA A 572 12.15 14.43 -4.74
N ARG A 573 12.28 13.27 -4.08
CA ARG A 573 13.55 12.83 -3.53
C ARG A 573 14.52 12.44 -4.63
N ILE A 574 14.07 11.67 -5.62
CA ILE A 574 14.92 11.30 -6.77
C ILE A 574 15.37 12.55 -7.54
N SER A 575 14.48 13.52 -7.72
CA SER A 575 14.80 14.78 -8.41
C SER A 575 15.86 15.58 -7.65
N LEU A 576 15.72 15.72 -6.33
CA LEU A 576 16.73 16.38 -5.50
C LEU A 576 18.08 15.63 -5.50
N GLU A 577 18.08 14.29 -5.41
CA GLU A 577 19.32 13.50 -5.52
C GLU A 577 20.07 13.81 -6.83
N LYS A 578 19.35 13.82 -7.97
CA LYS A 578 19.92 14.13 -9.28
C LYS A 578 20.40 15.58 -9.40
N GLU A 579 19.66 16.53 -8.81
CA GLU A 579 20.08 17.92 -8.80
C GLU A 579 21.33 18.13 -7.94
N LEU A 580 21.46 17.41 -6.83
CA LEU A 580 22.63 17.48 -5.96
C LEU A 580 23.92 17.07 -6.69
N GLU A 581 23.84 16.12 -7.62
CA GLU A 581 24.96 15.76 -8.51
C GLU A 581 25.46 16.96 -9.34
N GLN A 582 24.59 17.92 -9.63
CA GLN A 582 24.90 19.16 -10.35
C GLN A 582 25.20 20.34 -9.42
N GLY A 583 24.86 20.21 -8.13
CA GLY A 583 25.05 21.21 -7.09
C GLY A 583 23.78 21.55 -6.31
N SER A 584 23.95 21.98 -5.06
CA SER A 584 22.85 22.38 -4.19
C SER A 584 22.05 23.57 -4.77
N ARG A 585 20.73 23.55 -4.57
CA ARG A 585 19.82 24.64 -4.94
C ARG A 585 19.83 25.83 -3.97
N GLN A 586 20.30 25.64 -2.73
CA GLN A 586 20.43 26.70 -1.72
C GLN A 586 19.08 27.37 -1.40
N PHE A 587 18.09 26.58 -1.03
CA PHE A 587 16.75 27.06 -0.65
C PHE A 587 16.79 27.79 0.71
N ASP A 588 16.13 28.95 0.78
CA ASP A 588 15.85 29.65 2.05
C ASP A 588 14.75 28.93 2.84
N VAL A 589 13.78 28.34 2.14
CA VAL A 589 12.75 27.47 2.70
C VAL A 589 12.56 26.27 1.78
N LEU A 590 12.71 25.07 2.33
CA LEU A 590 12.32 23.83 1.66
C LEU A 590 11.12 23.25 2.41
N ALA A 591 9.98 23.10 1.75
CA ALA A 591 8.77 22.61 2.36
C ALA A 591 8.35 21.25 1.80
N LEU A 592 7.84 20.38 2.67
CA LEU A 592 7.37 19.03 2.36
C LEU A 592 5.84 18.98 2.54
N ASP A 593 5.10 18.89 1.43
CA ASP A 593 3.63 18.66 1.36
C ASP A 593 3.29 17.57 0.33
N VAL A 594 3.92 16.41 0.48
CA VAL A 594 3.79 15.25 -0.42
C VAL A 594 2.80 14.25 0.15
N PHE A 595 1.54 14.36 -0.26
CA PHE A 595 0.48 13.49 0.24
C PHE A 595 -0.11 12.61 -0.85
N SER A 596 -0.25 11.32 -0.54
CA SER A 596 -1.19 10.43 -1.23
C SER A 596 -2.40 10.26 -0.31
N SER A 597 -3.43 11.09 -0.49
CA SER A 597 -4.59 11.19 0.43
C SER A 597 -4.12 11.68 1.80
N ASP A 598 -4.35 10.97 2.90
CA ASP A 598 -3.95 11.44 4.24
C ASP A 598 -2.48 11.14 4.58
N ALA A 599 -1.76 10.39 3.75
CA ALA A 599 -0.46 9.83 4.09
C ALA A 599 0.72 10.43 3.33
N ILE A 600 1.80 10.70 4.07
CA ILE A 600 3.10 11.07 3.53
C ILE A 600 3.87 9.79 3.19
N PRO A 601 4.38 9.62 1.95
CA PRO A 601 5.21 8.48 1.60
C PRO A 601 6.43 8.35 2.52
N VAL A 602 6.58 7.18 3.13
CA VAL A 602 7.57 6.93 4.18
C VAL A 602 9.01 7.21 3.72
N HIS A 603 9.32 6.96 2.44
CA HIS A 603 10.66 7.21 1.88
C HIS A 603 11.04 8.69 1.80
N LEU A 604 10.09 9.60 1.97
CA LEU A 604 10.31 11.05 2.01
C LEU A 604 10.50 11.58 3.44
N LEU A 605 10.34 10.72 4.44
CA LEU A 605 10.44 11.02 5.87
C LEU A 605 11.56 10.23 6.57
N THR A 606 12.48 9.62 5.82
CA THR A 606 13.61 8.90 6.41
C THR A 606 14.73 9.87 6.80
N LYS A 607 15.61 9.42 7.70
CA LYS A 607 16.84 10.13 8.05
C LYS A 607 17.65 10.53 6.82
N GLU A 608 17.76 9.62 5.85
CA GLU A 608 18.49 9.84 4.59
C GLU A 608 17.81 10.90 3.74
N ALA A 609 16.48 10.89 3.64
CA ALA A 609 15.72 11.91 2.93
C ALA A 609 15.88 13.30 3.57
N VAL A 610 15.76 13.39 4.90
CA VAL A 610 15.99 14.66 5.62
C VAL A 610 17.42 15.15 5.41
N ALA A 611 18.42 14.27 5.47
CA ALA A 611 19.82 14.64 5.22
C ALA A 611 20.04 15.16 3.79
N LEU A 612 19.34 14.61 2.79
CA LEU A 612 19.34 15.14 1.43
C LEU A 612 18.73 16.55 1.40
N TYR A 613 17.57 16.76 2.04
CA TYR A 613 16.90 18.07 2.08
C TYR A 613 17.80 19.15 2.67
N LEU A 614 18.50 18.84 3.76
CA LEU A 614 19.42 19.78 4.41
C LEU A 614 20.60 20.17 3.52
N GLN A 615 21.06 19.28 2.63
CA GLN A 615 22.14 19.59 1.67
C GLN A 615 21.70 20.58 0.60
N HIS A 616 20.40 20.72 0.34
CA HIS A 616 19.86 21.74 -0.57
C HIS A 616 19.53 23.07 0.11
N LEU A 617 19.62 23.17 1.44
CA LEU A 617 19.32 24.42 2.16
C LEU A 617 20.48 25.42 2.05
N ALA A 618 20.13 26.70 2.03
CA ALA A 618 21.05 27.79 2.30
C ALA A 618 21.54 27.72 3.77
N PRO A 619 22.63 28.42 4.17
CA PRO A 619 23.17 28.35 5.53
C PRO A 619 22.17 28.66 6.66
N HIS A 620 21.23 29.58 6.41
CA HIS A 620 20.12 29.92 7.34
C HIS A 620 18.77 29.41 6.84
N GLY A 621 18.78 28.49 5.86
CA GLY A 621 17.59 27.89 5.32
C GLY A 621 16.90 26.98 6.33
N LEU A 622 15.59 26.80 6.19
CA LEU A 622 14.82 25.94 7.07
C LEU A 622 14.04 24.87 6.28
N LEU A 623 13.78 23.75 6.96
CA LEU A 623 12.92 22.69 6.45
C LEU A 623 11.54 22.78 7.13
N ALA A 624 10.47 22.92 6.34
CA ALA A 624 9.09 22.99 6.81
C ALA A 624 8.33 21.72 6.41
N MET A 625 8.01 20.86 7.36
CA MET A 625 7.35 19.58 7.10
C MET A 625 5.87 19.66 7.46
N HIS A 626 4.98 19.52 6.49
CA HIS A 626 3.56 19.34 6.78
C HIS A 626 3.37 17.92 7.31
N ILE A 627 2.89 17.77 8.54
CA ILE A 627 2.76 16.48 9.23
C ILE A 627 1.34 16.19 9.70
N SER A 628 0.36 16.88 9.12
CA SER A 628 -1.06 16.61 9.38
C SER A 628 -1.41 15.20 8.93
N ASN A 629 -1.86 14.36 9.86
CA ASN A 629 -2.27 13.00 9.56
C ASN A 629 -3.28 12.56 10.62
N GLN A 630 -4.34 11.86 10.23
CA GLN A 630 -5.37 11.39 11.15
C GLN A 630 -4.99 10.10 11.86
N HIS A 631 -4.04 9.34 11.30
CA HIS A 631 -3.69 7.98 11.71
C HIS A 631 -2.28 7.86 12.31
N LEU A 632 -1.35 8.76 11.98
CA LEU A 632 0.06 8.69 12.33
C LEU A 632 0.50 9.89 13.18
N ASP A 633 1.27 9.63 14.23
CA ASP A 633 1.99 10.65 14.99
C ASP A 633 3.41 10.79 14.44
N LEU A 634 3.60 11.82 13.62
CA LEU A 634 4.88 12.09 12.95
C LEU A 634 5.75 13.10 13.74
N VAL A 635 5.27 13.63 14.87
CA VAL A 635 6.05 14.55 15.71
C VAL A 635 7.32 13.88 16.24
N PRO A 636 7.28 12.67 16.85
CA PRO A 636 8.48 12.03 17.38
C PRO A 636 9.53 11.74 16.30
N ILE A 637 9.09 11.31 15.11
CA ILE A 637 9.97 11.04 13.97
C ILE A 637 10.67 12.32 13.51
N SER A 638 9.90 13.41 13.36
CA SER A 638 10.44 14.72 12.97
C SER A 638 11.45 15.24 13.98
N LEU A 639 11.17 15.07 15.28
CA LEU A 639 12.08 15.45 16.37
C LEU A 639 13.35 14.59 16.40
N ALA A 640 13.24 13.30 16.15
CA ALA A 640 14.39 12.40 16.07
C ALA A 640 15.35 12.82 14.95
N HIS A 641 14.82 13.19 13.79
CA HIS A 641 15.61 13.71 12.67
C HIS A 641 16.22 15.08 12.98
N ALA A 642 15.45 15.98 13.58
CA ALA A 642 15.94 17.29 14.00
C ALA A 642 17.11 17.17 15.00
N GLY A 643 16.96 16.34 16.04
CA GLY A 643 18.00 16.10 17.03
C GLY A 643 19.27 15.50 16.42
N ALA A 644 19.13 14.52 15.52
CA ALA A 644 20.27 13.90 14.83
C ALA A 644 21.02 14.87 13.91
N ALA A 645 20.33 15.89 13.38
CA ALA A 645 20.92 16.93 12.54
C ALA A 645 21.34 18.20 13.31
N GLY A 646 21.13 18.25 14.64
CA GLY A 646 21.44 19.41 15.47
C GLY A 646 20.51 20.62 15.23
N LEU A 647 19.32 20.41 14.68
CA LEU A 647 18.35 21.45 14.35
C LEU A 647 17.41 21.73 15.52
N THR A 648 16.92 22.96 15.58
CA THR A 648 15.83 23.34 16.50
C THR A 648 14.49 23.07 15.83
N ALA A 649 13.55 22.48 16.57
CA ALA A 649 12.25 22.09 16.05
C ALA A 649 11.09 22.82 16.75
N ALA A 650 10.11 23.25 15.97
CA ALA A 650 8.84 23.76 16.50
C ALA A 650 7.65 23.13 15.78
N LEU A 651 6.66 22.70 16.56
CA LEU A 651 5.33 22.34 16.07
C LEU A 651 4.49 23.61 15.96
N VAL A 652 3.96 23.86 14.77
CA VAL A 652 2.98 24.90 14.48
C VAL A 652 1.65 24.23 14.15
N ALA A 653 0.68 24.35 15.06
CA ALA A 653 -0.65 23.79 14.89
C ALA A 653 -1.69 24.90 14.72
N ARG A 654 -2.43 24.88 13.61
CA ARG A 654 -3.53 25.80 13.31
C ARG A 654 -4.83 25.01 13.28
N ASP A 655 -5.86 25.48 13.99
CA ASP A 655 -7.20 24.90 13.93
C ASP A 655 -7.98 25.46 12.73
N SER A 656 -9.00 24.72 12.27
CA SER A 656 -9.86 25.18 11.17
C SER A 656 -10.62 26.45 11.55
N ASP A 657 -10.59 27.46 10.69
CA ASP A 657 -11.23 28.76 10.92
C ASP A 657 -11.37 29.51 9.58
N GLY A 658 -12.61 29.79 9.16
CA GLY A 658 -12.89 30.36 7.84
C GLY A 658 -12.30 29.52 6.70
N ASP A 659 -11.41 30.14 5.92
CA ASP A 659 -10.73 29.50 4.77
C ASP A 659 -9.54 28.62 5.20
N ALA A 660 -9.19 28.60 6.49
CA ALA A 660 -8.10 27.79 7.04
C ALA A 660 -8.57 26.37 7.38
N VAL A 661 -7.83 25.36 6.93
CA VAL A 661 -7.99 23.96 7.36
C VAL A 661 -7.01 23.66 8.48
N ALA A 662 -7.47 22.86 9.44
CA ALA A 662 -6.62 22.37 10.51
C ALA A 662 -5.34 21.72 9.96
N SER A 663 -4.19 22.19 10.44
CA SER A 663 -2.89 21.70 9.99
C SER A 663 -1.85 21.70 11.10
N SER A 664 -0.90 20.78 10.99
CA SER A 664 0.24 20.62 11.88
C SER A 664 1.51 20.61 11.04
N TRP A 665 2.41 21.54 11.32
CA TRP A 665 3.68 21.68 10.63
C TRP A 665 4.84 21.56 11.62
N MET A 666 5.86 20.79 11.26
CA MET A 666 7.15 20.77 11.96
C MET A 666 8.12 21.66 11.20
N LEU A 667 8.53 22.76 11.84
CA LEU A 667 9.56 23.65 11.31
C LEU A 667 10.90 23.28 11.94
N LEU A 668 11.90 22.98 11.12
CA LEU A 668 13.25 22.62 11.53
C LEU A 668 14.23 23.69 11.02
N SER A 669 14.93 24.35 11.95
CA SER A 669 15.86 25.44 11.63
C SER A 669 17.23 25.20 12.27
N PRO A 670 18.34 25.51 11.57
CA PRO A 670 19.67 25.54 12.19
C PRO A 670 19.79 26.70 13.21
N ASP A 671 18.97 27.74 13.07
CA ASP A 671 19.01 28.93 13.91
C ASP A 671 18.14 28.76 15.16
N LYS A 672 18.79 28.69 16.33
CA LYS A 672 18.12 28.48 17.64
C LYS A 672 17.11 29.57 18.00
N GLU A 673 17.33 30.78 17.50
CA GLU A 673 16.50 31.96 17.79
C GLU A 673 15.39 32.19 16.75
N PHE A 674 15.30 31.36 15.70
CA PHE A 674 14.33 31.54 14.61
C PHE A 674 12.89 31.62 15.13
N PHE A 675 12.54 30.78 16.11
CA PHE A 675 11.20 30.74 16.71
C PHE A 675 10.96 31.80 17.79
N GLY A 676 11.92 32.71 18.04
CA GLY A 676 11.82 33.79 19.01
C GLY A 676 11.24 35.09 18.45
N GLY A 677 11.12 35.20 17.13
CA GLY A 677 10.64 36.40 16.46
C GLY A 677 9.18 36.74 16.75
N ALA A 678 8.82 38.02 16.54
CA ALA A 678 7.44 38.52 16.70
C ALA A 678 6.43 37.79 15.80
N THR A 679 6.89 37.21 14.69
CA THR A 679 6.10 36.40 13.76
C THR A 679 5.46 35.20 14.46
N PHE A 680 6.18 34.56 15.39
CA PHE A 680 5.69 33.36 16.11
C PHE A 680 4.97 33.68 17.42
N SER A 681 5.13 34.88 17.99
CA SER A 681 4.45 35.27 19.23
C SER A 681 3.11 35.98 19.01
N LYS A 682 2.89 36.59 17.83
CA LYS A 682 1.65 37.30 17.48
C LYS A 682 0.73 36.53 16.51
N THR A 683 1.02 35.25 16.26
CA THR A 683 0.24 34.41 15.35
C THR A 683 -1.01 33.83 16.04
N ARG A 684 -2.01 33.47 15.24
CA ARG A 684 -3.18 32.69 15.68
C ARG A 684 -2.86 31.20 15.84
N ALA A 685 -1.75 30.72 15.28
CA ALA A 685 -1.34 29.32 15.45
C ALA A 685 -0.76 29.05 16.84
N ARG A 686 -0.92 27.80 17.30
CA ARG A 686 -0.25 27.30 18.50
C ARG A 686 1.16 26.87 18.13
N VAL A 687 2.15 27.59 18.62
CA VAL A 687 3.58 27.32 18.37
C VAL A 687 4.20 26.72 19.62
N ARG A 688 4.77 25.53 19.50
CA ARG A 688 5.46 24.83 20.59
C ARG A 688 6.85 24.41 20.14
N ARG A 689 7.89 24.86 20.83
CA ARG A 689 9.24 24.34 20.62
C ARG A 689 9.33 23.01 21.33
N LEU A 690 9.66 21.94 20.61
CA LEU A 690 9.57 20.58 21.13
C LEU A 690 10.95 19.89 21.10
N VAL A 691 11.16 19.01 22.08
CA VAL A 691 12.32 18.11 22.15
C VAL A 691 11.85 16.73 22.64
N LEU A 692 12.67 15.70 22.38
CA LEU A 692 12.49 14.39 22.98
C LEU A 692 13.05 14.36 24.40
N ARG A 693 12.37 13.66 25.33
CA ARG A 693 12.83 13.52 26.73
C ARG A 693 14.10 12.68 26.86
N GLY A 694 14.35 11.79 25.90
CA GLY A 694 15.54 10.95 25.82
C GLY A 694 15.81 10.51 24.40
N GLU A 695 16.46 9.36 24.25
CA GLU A 695 16.67 8.75 22.93
C GLU A 695 15.33 8.46 22.23
N PRO A 696 15.27 8.62 20.91
CA PRO A 696 14.08 8.28 20.15
C PRO A 696 13.79 6.78 20.28
N GLU A 697 12.55 6.42 20.60
CA GLU A 697 12.11 5.02 20.67
C GLU A 697 12.29 4.29 19.33
N TYR A 698 12.12 5.02 18.22
CA TYR A 698 12.33 4.55 16.87
C TYR A 698 12.69 5.72 15.94
N VAL A 699 13.42 5.43 14.87
CA VAL A 699 13.81 6.40 13.83
C VAL A 699 13.54 5.76 12.48
N TRP A 700 12.87 6.48 11.58
CA TRP A 700 12.70 6.03 10.21
C TRP A 700 13.98 6.23 9.41
N THR A 701 14.43 5.16 8.79
CA THR A 701 15.59 5.10 7.90
C THR A 701 15.15 4.36 6.65
N ASP A 702 15.92 4.47 5.57
CA ASP A 702 15.67 3.68 4.38
C ASP A 702 15.65 2.18 4.69
N GLU A 703 16.41 1.71 5.68
CA GLU A 703 16.44 0.30 6.09
C GLU A 703 15.24 -0.10 6.97
N ARG A 704 14.79 0.80 7.87
CA ARG A 704 13.77 0.51 8.88
C ARG A 704 12.75 1.64 8.97
N SER A 705 11.49 1.34 8.65
CA SER A 705 10.48 2.37 8.44
C SER A 705 9.06 1.83 8.67
N SER A 706 8.83 1.19 9.83
CA SER A 706 7.52 0.58 10.13
C SER A 706 6.49 1.64 10.50
N VAL A 707 5.36 1.63 9.79
CA VAL A 707 4.21 2.53 10.04
C VAL A 707 3.50 2.18 11.34
N LEU A 708 3.55 0.92 11.77
CA LEU A 708 2.88 0.46 13.00
C LEU A 708 3.37 1.18 14.25
N GLN A 709 4.66 1.52 14.30
CA GLN A 709 5.27 2.24 15.43
C GLN A 709 4.80 3.70 15.51
N ALA A 710 4.34 4.27 14.39
CA ALA A 710 3.86 5.65 14.32
C ALA A 710 2.34 5.79 14.43
N LEU A 711 1.59 4.70 14.63
CA LEU A 711 0.12 4.77 14.75
C LEU A 711 -0.30 5.60 15.98
N ARG A 712 -1.22 6.55 15.78
CA ARG A 712 -1.76 7.39 16.86
C ARG A 712 -2.48 6.55 17.91
N PRO A 713 -2.16 6.69 19.21
CA PRO A 713 -2.92 6.06 20.28
C PRO A 713 -4.36 6.60 20.33
N ARG A 714 -5.35 5.69 20.43
CA ARG A 714 -6.80 5.98 20.38
C ARG A 714 -7.31 6.98 21.44
N ALA A 715 -6.52 7.25 22.47
CA ALA A 715 -6.87 8.11 23.62
C ALA A 715 -6.35 9.55 23.50
N GLN A 716 -5.57 9.87 22.46
CA GLN A 716 -4.91 11.15 22.30
C GLN A 716 -5.45 11.82 21.04
N GLY A 717 -6.21 12.91 21.19
CA GLY A 717 -6.54 13.77 20.06
C GLY A 717 -5.26 14.33 19.40
N PRO A 718 -5.35 15.17 18.35
CA PRO A 718 -4.18 15.74 17.66
C PRO A 718 -3.21 16.52 18.58
N ALA A 719 -3.58 16.79 19.83
CA ALA A 719 -2.77 17.46 20.85
C ALA A 719 -2.41 16.57 22.06
N GLY A 720 -2.78 15.28 22.07
CA GLY A 720 -2.43 14.40 23.18
C GLY A 720 -0.92 14.16 23.19
N ALA A 721 -0.26 14.56 24.28
CA ALA A 721 1.18 14.53 24.37
C ALA A 721 1.69 13.09 24.37
N ASN A 722 2.45 12.72 23.35
CA ASN A 722 3.33 11.56 23.43
C ASN A 722 4.22 11.74 24.68
N PRO A 723 4.28 10.76 25.60
CA PRO A 723 5.00 10.91 26.86
C PRO A 723 6.50 11.18 26.69
N ASN A 724 7.06 10.86 25.51
CA ASN A 724 8.47 11.13 25.17
C ASN A 724 8.68 12.52 24.53
N VAL A 725 7.62 13.29 24.28
CA VAL A 725 7.71 14.65 23.72
C VAL A 725 7.46 15.68 24.82
N MET A 726 8.35 16.67 24.93
CA MET A 726 8.19 17.78 25.88
C MET A 726 8.49 19.12 25.22
N ASP A 727 7.98 20.19 25.83
CA ASP A 727 8.36 21.55 25.44
C ASP A 727 9.85 21.78 25.77
N ALA A 728 10.57 22.40 24.85
CA ALA A 728 11.96 22.76 25.04
C ALA A 728 12.07 23.73 26.23
N PRO A 729 13.04 23.55 27.14
CA PRO A 729 13.20 24.43 28.29
C PRO A 729 13.38 25.88 27.82
N ALA A 730 12.62 26.80 28.43
CA ALA A 730 12.85 28.23 28.24
C ALA A 730 14.27 28.55 28.71
N ARG A 731 15.13 29.06 27.84
CA ARG A 731 16.44 29.53 28.29
C ARG A 731 16.24 30.63 29.32
N ALA A 732 16.87 30.48 30.49
CA ALA A 732 17.01 31.54 31.46
C ALA A 732 17.51 32.80 30.73
N GLN A 733 16.77 33.90 30.86
CA GLN A 733 17.26 35.21 30.45
C GLN A 733 18.63 35.38 31.12
N VAL A 734 19.69 35.48 30.32
CA VAL A 734 20.97 35.96 30.82
C VAL A 734 20.68 37.37 31.30
N GLN A 735 20.54 37.54 32.62
CA GLN A 735 20.50 38.86 33.24
C GLN A 735 21.74 39.60 32.74
N PRO A 736 21.61 40.81 32.19
CA PRO A 736 22.78 41.63 31.92
C PRO A 736 23.49 41.80 33.26
N THR A 737 24.72 41.30 33.36
CA THR A 737 25.59 41.54 34.49
C THR A 737 25.62 43.05 34.72
N GLN A 738 25.03 43.49 35.83
CA GLN A 738 25.12 44.88 36.25
C GLN A 738 26.59 45.26 36.37
N PRO A 739 27.02 46.43 35.86
CA PRO A 739 28.36 46.91 36.14
C PRO A 739 28.46 47.18 37.64
N VAL A 740 29.40 46.50 38.30
CA VAL A 740 29.75 46.74 39.69
C VAL A 740 30.28 48.17 39.79
N VAL A 741 29.42 49.07 40.27
CA VAL A 741 29.84 50.40 40.71
C VAL A 741 30.56 50.22 42.05
N GLN A 742 31.88 50.40 42.05
CA GLN A 742 32.64 50.62 43.29
C GLN A 742 32.25 51.99 43.86
N PRO A 743 31.84 52.09 45.13
CA PRO A 743 31.76 53.38 45.79
C PRO A 743 33.16 53.81 46.25
N ALA A 744 33.51 55.04 45.88
CA ALA A 744 34.66 55.74 46.43
C ALA A 744 34.39 56.24 47.86
N SER A 745 35.47 56.30 48.63
CA SER A 745 35.75 57.20 49.77
C SER A 745 35.38 56.71 51.18
N PRO A 746 36.10 57.16 52.23
CA PRO A 746 37.10 58.24 52.29
C PRO A 746 38.57 57.81 52.28
#